data_AF-A0A5J4KT25-F1
#
_entry.id   AF-A0A5J4KT25-F1
#
_cell.length_a   1.000
_cell.length_b   1.000
_cell.length_c   1.000
_cell.angle_alpha   90.00
_cell.angle_beta   90.00
_cell.angle_gamma   90.00
#
_symmetry.space_group_name_H-M   'P 1'
#
loop_
_entity.id
_entity.type
_entity.pdbx_description
1 polymer ?
#
loop_
_entity_poly.entity_id
_entity_poly.type
_entity_poly.pdbx_seq_one_letter_code
_entity_poly.pdbx_strand_id
1 'polypeptide(L)'
;MDKHIMKSANEAAERIIEWGEAHKIETCFERAEKLKPCPIGEKGACCKVCHMGPCRLVGKNAEEEARGVCGATLPTVAARNLVRMIAAGTAAHSDHARDMVLTLLATATGEAKDFQITDVRKLYRVAGILGIEFEGRPVNDVAKDVALRFLEDYSRQKGEINYAKRAPKKTQERWRKWGIVPRNIDREIAEAMHRTSVGVDHDPDHLLLHGLKTAIADGWGGSMISTDITDILFGTPRPVKAEASFGIFKEDEVNLVVHGHEPSLAEMIVDVASEPEMIAYAKSKGAKGINLGGMCCTANEVLMRHGIPTAGGFTNQELGIMTGLVDALTVDVQCIMPAIAELSKKFHTKIITTSEKAKIPSAVHIEYDEHRAREIAREIVKLACDNYQNRKTEGSHITDKFPVVAGFSHEYIEYMQGGRWRASFRPLNDAIMAGRIRGVVGLAGCDNPRVPSTGIHKYLATELIKNDVLIVSTGCGSAACGTAGYLTPEMALEHAGPGLREVCEAIGIPPILHLGACVDNSRILTILSAMAEEGGLSDEIGGMPGVGIAPEWMSEKAIAIGCYFAASGVPVIFGGESPVGSSEEVTRIMTEVWYERFKGAMHFEPDPEKMLALALDYIDKAREALKLKKYEPGKFGAERVLMDMAARRELERAAKPHIGL
;
A
#
# COMPACT_ATOMS: atom_id res chain seq x y z
N MET A 1 -26.03 -5.90 31.04
CA MET A 1 -25.76 -5.04 29.88
C MET A 1 -24.36 -5.41 29.43
N ASP A 2 -24.24 -6.26 28.42
CA ASP A 2 -22.95 -6.51 27.79
C ASP A 2 -22.47 -5.18 27.21
N LYS A 3 -21.23 -4.81 27.52
CA LYS A 3 -20.61 -3.57 27.05
C LYS A 3 -20.51 -3.67 25.53
N HIS A 4 -21.24 -2.85 24.78
CA HIS A 4 -21.12 -2.79 23.32
C HIS A 4 -19.65 -2.53 22.96
N ILE A 5 -19.05 -3.45 22.19
CA ILE A 5 -17.66 -3.38 21.75
C ILE A 5 -17.69 -2.86 20.33
N MET A 6 -17.15 -1.65 20.12
CA MET A 6 -17.02 -1.04 18.79
C MET A 6 -16.11 -1.90 17.91
N LYS A 7 -16.61 -2.30 16.73
CA LYS A 7 -15.89 -3.18 15.79
C LYS A 7 -15.16 -2.41 14.70
N SER A 8 -15.68 -1.26 14.30
CA SER A 8 -15.08 -0.33 13.37
C SER A 8 -15.09 1.08 13.94
N ALA A 9 -13.97 1.79 13.80
CA ALA A 9 -13.92 3.22 14.07
C ALA A 9 -14.55 4.06 12.93
N ASN A 10 -15.06 3.41 11.87
CA ASN A 10 -15.85 4.06 10.82
C ASN A 10 -17.33 3.92 11.17
N GLU A 11 -18.00 5.06 11.43
CA GLU A 11 -19.41 5.09 11.84
C GLU A 11 -20.35 4.45 10.81
N ALA A 12 -20.10 4.63 9.52
CA ALA A 12 -20.89 4.01 8.47
C ALA A 12 -20.72 2.48 8.46
N ALA A 13 -19.50 1.99 8.67
CA ALA A 13 -19.24 0.56 8.82
C ALA A 13 -19.89 -0.01 10.08
N GLU A 14 -19.76 0.68 11.22
CA GLU A 14 -20.32 0.23 12.50
C GLU A 14 -21.85 0.10 12.43
N ARG A 15 -22.53 1.07 11.81
CA ARG A 15 -23.99 0.99 11.59
C ARG A 15 -24.40 -0.25 10.80
N ILE A 16 -23.64 -0.61 9.76
CA ILE A 16 -23.91 -1.82 8.97
C ILE A 16 -23.64 -3.09 9.80
N ILE A 17 -22.59 -3.08 10.62
CA ILE A 17 -22.25 -4.18 11.53
C ILE A 17 -23.38 -4.40 12.54
N GLU A 18 -23.80 -3.36 13.27
CA GLU A 18 -24.91 -3.42 14.24
C GLU A 18 -26.21 -3.93 13.59
N TRP A 19 -26.51 -3.44 12.38
CA TRP A 19 -27.65 -3.94 11.61
C TRP A 19 -27.49 -5.43 11.28
N GLY A 20 -26.30 -5.87 10.86
CA GLY A 20 -25.99 -7.26 10.61
C GLY A 20 -26.19 -8.16 11.82
N GLU A 21 -25.73 -7.73 12.98
CA GLU A 21 -25.91 -8.44 14.26
C GLU A 21 -27.40 -8.61 14.60
N ALA A 22 -28.20 -7.53 14.46
CA ALA A 22 -29.64 -7.57 14.68
C ALA A 22 -30.35 -8.59 13.75
N HIS A 23 -29.81 -8.80 12.55
CA HIS A 23 -30.31 -9.76 11.55
C HIS A 23 -29.61 -11.13 11.59
N LYS A 24 -28.74 -11.37 12.60
CA LYS A 24 -27.99 -12.63 12.76
C LYS A 24 -27.15 -12.97 11.52
N ILE A 25 -26.57 -11.95 10.89
CA ILE A 25 -25.61 -12.08 9.81
C ILE A 25 -24.22 -12.05 10.43
N GLU A 26 -23.45 -13.11 10.19
CA GLU A 26 -22.06 -13.19 10.64
C GLU A 26 -21.13 -12.55 9.60
N THR A 27 -20.21 -11.70 10.07
CA THR A 27 -19.16 -11.04 9.31
C THR A 27 -17.78 -11.42 9.87
N CYS A 28 -16.71 -10.89 9.27
CA CYS A 28 -15.35 -11.08 9.74
C CYS A 28 -15.13 -10.61 11.18
N PHE A 29 -15.91 -9.65 11.67
CA PHE A 29 -15.81 -9.15 13.04
C PHE A 29 -16.29 -10.18 14.05
N GLU A 30 -17.48 -10.75 13.88
CA GLU A 30 -17.97 -11.83 14.77
C GLU A 30 -17.07 -13.08 14.65
N ARG A 31 -16.57 -13.40 13.45
CA ARG A 31 -15.62 -14.51 13.28
C ARG A 31 -14.33 -14.26 14.05
N ALA A 32 -13.80 -13.03 14.04
CA ALA A 32 -12.59 -12.65 14.77
C ALA A 32 -12.79 -12.69 16.29
N GLU A 33 -13.97 -12.32 16.79
CA GLU A 33 -14.33 -12.40 18.21
C GLU A 33 -14.40 -13.84 18.70
N LYS A 34 -15.09 -14.71 17.95
CA LYS A 34 -15.29 -16.13 18.26
C LYS A 34 -13.99 -16.93 18.17
N LEU A 35 -13.17 -16.69 17.14
CA LEU A 35 -11.95 -17.44 16.90
C LEU A 35 -10.73 -16.66 17.40
N LYS A 36 -10.28 -16.97 18.62
CA LYS A 36 -9.02 -16.42 19.15
C LYS A 36 -7.81 -16.97 18.38
N PRO A 37 -6.75 -16.17 18.18
CA PRO A 37 -5.56 -16.68 17.51
C PRO A 37 -4.90 -17.79 18.34
N CYS A 38 -4.16 -18.67 17.65
CA CYS A 38 -3.47 -19.78 18.32
C CYS A 38 -2.27 -19.24 19.11
N PRO A 39 -2.18 -19.43 20.44
CA PRO A 39 -1.18 -18.77 21.27
C PRO A 39 0.27 -19.20 20.98
N ILE A 40 0.45 -20.33 20.30
CA ILE A 40 1.76 -20.84 19.88
C ILE A 40 2.09 -20.35 18.46
N GLY A 41 1.10 -20.35 17.58
CA GLY A 41 1.28 -19.97 16.18
C GLY A 41 1.44 -18.46 16.01
N GLU A 42 0.66 -17.67 16.75
CA GLU A 42 0.66 -16.20 16.67
C GLU A 42 2.03 -15.60 16.97
N LYS A 43 2.82 -16.24 17.85
CA LYS A 43 4.14 -15.76 18.27
C LYS A 43 5.30 -16.36 17.46
N GLY A 44 5.03 -17.28 16.53
CA GLY A 44 6.04 -17.92 15.69
C GLY A 44 6.69 -19.18 16.27
N ALA A 45 6.16 -19.75 17.36
CA ALA A 45 6.73 -20.89 18.09
C ALA A 45 6.30 -22.28 17.56
N CYS A 46 5.53 -22.34 16.47
CA CYS A 46 5.05 -23.58 15.86
C CYS A 46 5.76 -23.86 14.53
N CYS A 47 6.32 -25.07 14.37
CA CYS A 47 6.90 -25.52 13.11
C CYS A 47 6.06 -26.63 12.48
N LYS A 48 5.59 -26.42 11.24
CA LYS A 48 4.77 -27.36 10.45
C LYS A 48 5.41 -27.73 9.10
N VAL A 49 6.74 -27.58 8.98
CA VAL A 49 7.45 -27.73 7.71
C VAL A 49 7.56 -29.19 7.24
N CYS A 50 7.43 -30.18 8.14
CA CYS A 50 7.52 -31.60 7.80
C CYS A 50 6.58 -32.47 8.65
N HIS A 51 6.44 -33.75 8.27
CA HIS A 51 5.53 -34.71 8.89
C HIS A 51 5.99 -35.25 10.26
N MET A 52 7.24 -34.98 10.68
CA MET A 52 7.66 -35.27 12.07
C MET A 52 6.98 -34.35 13.09
N GLY A 53 6.49 -33.19 12.64
CA GLY A 53 5.74 -32.23 13.45
C GLY A 53 4.22 -32.45 13.41
N PRO A 54 3.41 -31.45 13.84
CA PRO A 54 3.83 -30.11 14.25
C PRO A 54 4.71 -30.10 15.51
N CYS A 55 5.86 -29.42 15.46
CA CYS A 55 6.67 -29.16 16.64
C CYS A 55 6.18 -27.87 17.32
N ARG A 56 6.09 -27.87 18.66
CA ARG A 56 5.78 -26.71 19.48
C ARG A 56 6.98 -26.37 20.37
N LEU A 57 7.51 -25.16 20.26
CA LEU A 57 8.70 -24.73 20.99
C LEU A 57 8.26 -23.72 22.06
N VAL A 58 7.75 -24.24 23.17
CA VAL A 58 7.15 -23.45 24.25
C VAL A 58 7.78 -23.82 25.60
N GLY A 59 7.79 -22.88 26.54
CA GLY A 59 8.44 -23.04 27.84
C GLY A 59 9.06 -21.72 28.29
N LYS A 60 9.43 -21.64 29.58
CA LYS A 60 10.02 -20.43 30.15
C LYS A 60 11.41 -20.10 29.55
N ASN A 61 12.19 -21.14 29.25
CA ASN A 61 13.53 -21.07 28.66
C ASN A 61 13.52 -21.64 27.24
N ALA A 62 12.44 -21.40 26.48
CA ALA A 62 12.25 -22.06 25.19
C ALA A 62 13.29 -21.63 24.15
N GLU A 63 13.78 -20.40 24.23
CA GLU A 63 14.83 -19.88 23.35
C GLU A 63 16.11 -20.72 23.45
N GLU A 64 16.55 -21.05 24.68
CA GLU A 64 17.77 -21.81 24.91
C GLU A 64 17.57 -23.32 24.82
N GLU A 65 16.46 -23.85 25.36
CA GLU A 65 16.27 -25.28 25.61
C GLU A 65 15.36 -25.97 24.59
N ALA A 66 14.35 -25.28 24.04
CA ALA A 66 13.38 -25.94 23.17
C ALA A 66 13.99 -26.30 21.82
N ARG A 67 13.72 -27.52 21.37
CA ARG A 67 14.15 -28.03 20.06
C ARG A 67 12.99 -28.72 19.38
N GLY A 68 12.86 -28.53 18.08
CA GLY A 68 12.04 -29.42 17.25
C GLY A 68 12.62 -30.83 17.21
N VAL A 69 11.87 -31.79 16.67
CA VAL A 69 12.32 -33.21 16.55
C VAL A 69 13.65 -33.33 15.81
N CYS A 70 13.89 -32.49 14.80
CA CYS A 70 15.15 -32.45 14.04
C CYS A 70 16.26 -31.62 14.69
N GLY A 71 16.06 -31.07 15.88
CA GLY A 71 17.03 -30.21 16.57
C GLY A 71 16.97 -28.72 16.20
N ALA A 72 16.02 -28.27 15.38
CA ALA A 72 15.84 -26.83 15.09
C ALA A 72 15.48 -26.05 16.37
N THR A 73 16.13 -24.91 16.61
CA THR A 73 15.89 -24.04 17.78
C THR A 73 14.67 -23.15 17.57
N LEU A 74 14.21 -22.49 18.64
CA LEU A 74 13.12 -21.51 18.56
C LEU A 74 13.45 -20.33 17.63
N PRO A 75 14.64 -19.68 17.73
CA PRO A 75 15.07 -18.67 16.76
C PRO A 75 15.05 -19.14 15.31
N THR A 76 15.57 -20.35 15.02
CA THR A 76 15.53 -20.91 13.66
C THR A 76 14.08 -21.06 13.17
N VAL A 77 13.18 -21.58 14.00
CA VAL A 77 11.77 -21.78 13.63
C VAL A 77 11.07 -20.44 13.38
N ALA A 78 11.26 -19.47 14.27
CA ALA A 78 10.68 -18.13 14.12
C ALA A 78 11.19 -17.44 12.83
N ALA A 79 12.49 -17.48 12.57
CA ALA A 79 13.09 -16.95 11.35
C ALA A 79 12.55 -17.65 10.09
N ARG A 80 12.45 -18.98 10.09
CA ARG A 80 11.87 -19.74 8.95
C ARG A 80 10.41 -19.36 8.69
N ASN A 81 9.61 -19.21 9.75
CA ASN A 81 8.22 -18.80 9.62
C ASN A 81 8.12 -17.41 8.98
N LEU A 82 8.91 -16.44 9.45
CA LEU A 82 8.94 -15.10 8.87
C LEU A 82 9.42 -15.09 7.41
N VAL A 83 10.49 -15.81 7.08
CA VAL A 83 11.01 -15.91 5.70
C VAL A 83 9.97 -16.53 4.75
N ARG A 84 9.17 -17.50 5.21
CA ARG A 84 8.07 -18.07 4.41
C ARG A 84 6.93 -17.08 4.22
N MET A 85 6.61 -16.25 5.23
CA MET A 85 5.67 -15.14 5.06
C MET A 85 6.19 -14.14 4.03
N ILE A 86 7.45 -13.73 4.11
CA ILE A 86 8.07 -12.84 3.12
C ILE A 86 7.97 -13.46 1.72
N ALA A 87 8.33 -14.74 1.56
CA ALA A 87 8.28 -15.42 0.27
C ALA A 87 6.86 -15.47 -0.31
N ALA A 88 5.83 -15.70 0.52
CA ALA A 88 4.44 -15.69 0.08
C ALA A 88 3.96 -14.28 -0.33
N GLY A 89 4.33 -13.25 0.44
CA GLY A 89 4.04 -11.85 0.09
C GLY A 89 4.71 -11.42 -1.21
N THR A 90 6.00 -11.72 -1.35
CA THR A 90 6.77 -11.48 -2.58
C THR A 90 6.17 -12.24 -3.77
N ALA A 91 5.74 -13.48 -3.59
CA ALA A 91 5.08 -14.25 -4.66
C ALA A 91 3.79 -13.57 -5.13
N ALA A 92 2.96 -13.07 -4.21
CA ALA A 92 1.70 -12.41 -4.57
C ALA A 92 1.92 -11.14 -5.42
N HIS A 93 2.89 -10.28 -5.07
CA HIS A 93 3.22 -9.11 -5.90
C HIS A 93 3.97 -9.47 -7.19
N SER A 94 4.89 -10.46 -7.13
CA SER A 94 5.65 -10.95 -8.29
C SER A 94 4.74 -11.45 -9.40
N ASP A 95 3.71 -12.22 -9.02
CA ASP A 95 2.79 -12.87 -9.95
C ASP A 95 1.86 -11.86 -10.63
N HIS A 96 1.31 -10.90 -9.86
CA HIS A 96 0.60 -9.74 -10.43
C HIS A 96 1.50 -8.99 -11.42
N ALA A 97 2.74 -8.70 -11.04
CA ALA A 97 3.68 -8.02 -11.93
C ALA A 97 3.99 -8.82 -13.20
N ARG A 98 4.02 -10.15 -13.13
CA ARG A 98 4.23 -11.00 -14.30
C ARG A 98 3.08 -10.87 -15.29
N ASP A 99 1.84 -10.88 -14.81
CA ASP A 99 0.66 -10.73 -15.65
C ASP A 99 0.64 -9.34 -16.34
N MET A 100 1.07 -8.30 -15.62
CA MET A 100 1.23 -6.97 -16.22
C MET A 100 2.31 -6.95 -17.30
N VAL A 101 3.45 -7.60 -17.10
CA VAL A 101 4.52 -7.73 -18.11
C VAL A 101 4.03 -8.49 -19.35
N LEU A 102 3.27 -9.56 -19.16
CA LEU A 102 2.69 -10.34 -20.26
C LEU A 102 1.64 -9.51 -21.02
N THR A 103 0.80 -8.76 -20.31
CA THR A 103 -0.17 -7.83 -20.91
C THR A 103 0.54 -6.76 -21.74
N LEU A 104 1.64 -6.18 -21.24
CA LEU A 104 2.45 -5.21 -22.00
C LEU A 104 3.04 -5.84 -23.27
N LEU A 105 3.55 -7.08 -23.17
CA LEU A 105 4.10 -7.80 -24.31
C LEU A 105 3.02 -8.06 -25.36
N ALA A 106 1.86 -8.58 -24.95
CA ALA A 106 0.73 -8.86 -25.83
C ALA A 106 0.17 -7.59 -26.47
N THR A 107 0.16 -6.48 -25.74
CA THR A 107 -0.19 -5.15 -26.28
C THR A 107 0.81 -4.71 -27.35
N ALA A 108 2.11 -4.85 -27.06
CA ALA A 108 3.18 -4.45 -27.97
C ALA A 108 3.24 -5.30 -29.25
N THR A 109 2.89 -6.59 -29.19
CA THR A 109 2.82 -7.48 -30.35
C THR A 109 1.48 -7.43 -31.10
N GLY A 110 0.50 -6.67 -30.60
CA GLY A 110 -0.84 -6.53 -31.20
C GLY A 110 -1.76 -7.73 -30.95
N GLU A 111 -1.40 -8.60 -30.01
CA GLU A 111 -2.20 -9.76 -29.59
C GLU A 111 -3.32 -9.35 -28.62
N ALA A 112 -3.09 -8.36 -27.75
CA ALA A 112 -4.07 -7.81 -26.82
C ALA A 112 -4.65 -6.49 -27.37
N LYS A 113 -5.67 -6.59 -28.23
CA LYS A 113 -6.18 -5.47 -29.06
C LYS A 113 -6.95 -4.39 -28.30
N ASP A 114 -7.40 -4.71 -27.09
CA ASP A 114 -8.16 -3.79 -26.25
C ASP A 114 -7.27 -2.82 -25.47
N PHE A 115 -5.97 -3.09 -25.42
CA PHE A 115 -4.96 -2.30 -24.73
C PHE A 115 -4.10 -1.50 -25.69
N GLN A 116 -3.52 -0.41 -25.19
CA GLN A 116 -2.58 0.43 -25.91
C GLN A 116 -1.57 1.04 -24.95
N ILE A 117 -0.43 1.50 -25.48
CA ILE A 117 0.53 2.29 -24.70
C ILE A 117 -0.02 3.71 -24.56
N THR A 118 -0.50 4.06 -23.36
CA THR A 118 -1.11 5.36 -23.08
C THR A 118 -0.10 6.40 -22.59
N ASP A 119 0.94 5.98 -21.85
CA ASP A 119 2.02 6.87 -21.39
C ASP A 119 3.38 6.53 -22.02
N VAL A 120 3.60 7.07 -23.22
CA VAL A 120 4.84 6.92 -23.98
C VAL A 120 6.04 7.55 -23.23
N ARG A 121 5.83 8.61 -22.46
CA ARG A 121 6.93 9.25 -21.70
C ARG A 121 7.41 8.36 -20.58
N LYS A 122 6.47 7.73 -19.85
CA LYS A 122 6.78 6.73 -18.84
C LYS A 122 7.52 5.54 -19.45
N LEU A 123 7.05 5.03 -20.59
CA LEU A 123 7.72 3.95 -21.32
C LEU A 123 9.16 4.31 -21.64
N TYR A 124 9.42 5.49 -22.17
CA TYR A 124 10.78 5.93 -22.52
C TYR A 124 11.68 6.15 -21.30
N ARG A 125 11.13 6.65 -20.18
CA ARG A 125 11.86 6.72 -18.90
C ARG A 125 12.29 5.33 -18.44
N VAL A 126 11.38 4.35 -18.49
CA VAL A 126 11.67 2.95 -18.16
C VAL A 126 12.69 2.35 -19.12
N ALA A 127 12.53 2.55 -20.43
CA ALA A 127 13.49 2.10 -21.44
C ALA A 127 14.90 2.66 -21.18
N GLY A 128 15.01 3.95 -20.85
CA GLY A 128 16.28 4.58 -20.47
C GLY A 128 16.90 3.96 -19.22
N ILE A 129 16.10 3.68 -18.19
CA ILE A 129 16.56 2.94 -17.00
C ILE A 129 17.10 1.57 -17.42
N LEU A 130 16.39 0.85 -18.29
CA LEU A 130 16.78 -0.49 -18.76
C LEU A 130 17.95 -0.48 -19.76
N GLY A 131 18.38 0.68 -20.25
CA GLY A 131 19.42 0.81 -21.28
C GLY A 131 18.94 0.40 -22.67
N ILE A 132 17.65 0.55 -22.94
CA ILE A 132 17.02 0.29 -24.23
C ILE A 132 16.96 1.60 -25.01
N GLU A 133 17.58 1.65 -26.18
CA GLU A 133 17.47 2.79 -27.10
C GLU A 133 16.03 2.92 -27.60
N PHE A 134 15.47 4.13 -27.57
CA PHE A 134 14.09 4.40 -27.98
C PHE A 134 13.94 5.52 -29.01
N GLU A 135 14.98 6.31 -29.26
CA GLU A 135 14.93 7.44 -30.20
C GLU A 135 14.66 6.97 -31.64
N GLY A 136 13.66 7.55 -32.29
CA GLY A 136 13.29 7.22 -33.68
C GLY A 136 12.66 5.84 -33.87
N ARG A 137 12.45 5.05 -32.81
CA ARG A 137 11.86 3.70 -32.88
C ARG A 137 10.33 3.74 -32.75
N PRO A 138 9.61 2.79 -33.37
CA PRO A 138 8.20 2.58 -33.08
C PRO A 138 7.94 2.30 -31.60
N VAL A 139 6.89 2.92 -31.04
CA VAL A 139 6.54 2.80 -29.61
C VAL A 139 6.37 1.33 -29.19
N ASN A 140 5.69 0.54 -30.00
CA ASN A 140 5.44 -0.88 -29.71
C ASN A 140 6.73 -1.71 -29.71
N ASP A 141 7.73 -1.39 -30.55
CA ASP A 141 9.02 -2.08 -30.54
C ASP A 141 9.77 -1.82 -29.23
N VAL A 142 9.71 -0.58 -28.73
CA VAL A 142 10.30 -0.22 -27.43
C VAL A 142 9.55 -0.90 -26.29
N ALA A 143 8.22 -0.92 -26.32
CA ALA A 143 7.39 -1.60 -25.32
C ALA A 143 7.67 -3.11 -25.27
N LYS A 144 7.84 -3.74 -26.44
CA LYS A 144 8.22 -5.15 -26.54
C LYS A 144 9.58 -5.42 -25.89
N ASP A 145 10.60 -4.62 -26.19
CA ASP A 145 11.93 -4.78 -25.60
C ASP A 145 11.90 -4.56 -24.07
N VAL A 146 11.12 -3.59 -23.60
CA VAL A 146 10.91 -3.36 -22.16
C VAL A 146 10.28 -4.58 -21.51
N ALA A 147 9.19 -5.13 -22.08
CA ALA A 147 8.53 -6.31 -21.55
C ALA A 147 9.46 -7.53 -21.52
N LEU A 148 10.17 -7.80 -22.61
CA LEU A 148 11.14 -8.90 -22.69
C LEU A 148 12.26 -8.74 -21.65
N ARG A 149 12.76 -7.52 -21.46
CA ARG A 149 13.79 -7.23 -20.46
C ARG A 149 13.30 -7.47 -19.03
N PHE A 150 12.03 -7.21 -18.73
CA PHE A 150 11.46 -7.57 -17.43
C PHE A 150 11.24 -9.08 -17.29
N LEU A 151 10.82 -9.79 -18.34
CA LEU A 151 10.73 -11.27 -18.29
C LEU A 151 12.08 -11.93 -17.99
N GLU A 152 13.20 -11.30 -18.36
CA GLU A 152 14.53 -11.75 -17.93
C GLU A 152 14.69 -11.72 -16.39
N ASP A 153 14.09 -10.77 -15.68
CA ASP A 153 14.15 -10.72 -14.20
C ASP A 153 13.43 -11.90 -13.53
N TYR A 154 12.55 -12.61 -14.26
CA TYR A 154 11.88 -13.83 -13.81
C TYR A 154 12.60 -15.12 -14.23
N SER A 155 13.48 -15.07 -15.24
CA SER A 155 14.20 -16.26 -15.75
C SER A 155 15.70 -16.30 -15.40
N ARG A 156 16.32 -15.16 -15.06
CA ARG A 156 17.75 -15.04 -14.75
C ARG A 156 18.21 -15.95 -13.60
N GLN A 157 19.31 -16.68 -13.76
CA GLN A 157 19.86 -17.55 -12.71
C GLN A 157 21.00 -16.91 -11.90
N LYS A 158 21.73 -15.96 -12.49
CA LYS A 158 22.90 -15.27 -11.91
C LYS A 158 22.90 -13.81 -12.36
N GLY A 159 23.42 -12.90 -11.55
CA GLY A 159 23.44 -11.45 -11.83
C GLY A 159 22.59 -10.67 -10.83
N GLU A 160 22.13 -9.49 -11.22
CA GLU A 160 21.28 -8.61 -10.42
C GLU A 160 20.02 -8.25 -11.22
N ILE A 161 18.88 -8.04 -10.56
CA ILE A 161 17.66 -7.55 -11.23
C ILE A 161 17.85 -6.17 -11.85
N ASN A 162 17.14 -5.89 -12.95
CA ASN A 162 17.34 -4.64 -13.69
C ASN A 162 17.11 -3.39 -12.85
N TYR A 163 16.12 -3.41 -11.96
CA TYR A 163 15.71 -2.26 -11.17
C TYR A 163 16.53 -2.02 -9.89
N ALA A 164 17.44 -2.93 -9.51
CA ALA A 164 18.35 -2.69 -8.40
C ALA A 164 19.19 -1.41 -8.59
N LYS A 165 19.53 -1.06 -9.84
CA LYS A 165 20.31 0.14 -10.16
C LYS A 165 19.57 1.47 -9.96
N ARG A 166 18.26 1.44 -9.77
CA ARG A 166 17.44 2.65 -9.52
C ARG A 166 17.64 3.18 -8.09
N ALA A 167 18.10 2.34 -7.17
CA ALA A 167 18.40 2.79 -5.81
C ALA A 167 19.64 3.69 -5.78
N PRO A 168 19.77 4.62 -4.81
CA PRO A 168 20.98 5.39 -4.64
C PRO A 168 22.22 4.49 -4.54
N LYS A 169 23.37 4.94 -5.07
CA LYS A 169 24.60 4.13 -5.16
C LYS A 169 25.01 3.53 -3.81
N LYS A 170 24.95 4.31 -2.73
CA LYS A 170 25.25 3.84 -1.37
C LYS A 170 24.30 2.72 -0.89
N THR A 171 23.01 2.82 -1.21
CA THR A 171 22.04 1.76 -0.92
C THR A 171 22.40 0.47 -1.66
N GLN A 172 22.78 0.57 -2.94
CA GLN A 172 23.25 -0.60 -3.71
C GLN A 172 24.53 -1.21 -3.14
N GLU A 173 25.53 -0.39 -2.80
CA GLU A 173 26.79 -0.83 -2.18
C GLU A 173 26.54 -1.57 -0.87
N ARG A 174 25.59 -1.07 -0.07
CA ARG A 174 25.17 -1.67 1.18
C ARG A 174 24.50 -3.03 0.97
N TRP A 175 23.65 -3.17 -0.04
CA TRP A 175 23.07 -4.47 -0.40
C TRP A 175 24.12 -5.46 -0.87
N ARG A 176 25.10 -5.01 -1.68
CA ARG A 176 26.22 -5.87 -2.12
C ARG A 176 27.08 -6.31 -0.94
N LYS A 177 27.37 -5.41 0.00
CA LYS A 177 28.12 -5.71 1.23
C LYS A 177 27.49 -6.85 2.04
N TRP A 178 26.15 -6.88 2.13
CA TRP A 178 25.41 -7.90 2.88
C TRP A 178 24.86 -9.05 2.01
N GLY A 179 25.18 -9.08 0.72
CA GLY A 179 24.78 -10.16 -0.19
C GLY A 179 23.28 -10.23 -0.50
N ILE A 180 22.55 -9.13 -0.33
CA ILE A 180 21.08 -9.09 -0.48
C ILE A 180 20.59 -8.47 -1.79
N VAL A 181 21.47 -8.22 -2.77
CA VAL A 181 21.01 -7.86 -4.12
C VAL A 181 20.37 -9.08 -4.78
N PRO A 182 19.08 -9.04 -5.14
CA PRO A 182 18.40 -10.19 -5.73
C PRO A 182 18.90 -10.46 -7.15
N ARG A 183 18.96 -11.75 -7.52
CA ARG A 183 19.34 -12.17 -8.87
C ARG A 183 18.17 -12.13 -9.84
N ASN A 184 17.00 -12.50 -9.32
CA ASN A 184 15.79 -12.81 -10.06
C ASN A 184 14.61 -12.88 -9.08
N ILE A 185 13.41 -12.54 -9.51
CA ILE A 185 12.25 -12.46 -8.62
C ILE A 185 11.82 -13.84 -8.11
N ASP A 186 11.49 -14.78 -9.00
CA ASP A 186 11.02 -16.13 -8.65
C ASP A 186 12.10 -16.99 -8.00
N ARG A 187 13.36 -16.80 -8.36
CA ARG A 187 14.49 -17.54 -7.79
C ARG A 187 14.67 -17.25 -6.31
N GLU A 188 14.52 -16.00 -5.87
CA GLU A 188 14.67 -15.67 -4.45
C GLU A 188 13.49 -16.22 -3.62
N ILE A 189 12.29 -16.34 -4.22
CA ILE A 189 11.14 -17.05 -3.61
C ILE A 189 11.46 -18.54 -3.49
N ALA A 190 11.88 -19.19 -4.59
CA ALA A 190 12.19 -20.61 -4.61
C ALA A 190 13.33 -20.96 -3.63
N GLU A 191 14.36 -20.12 -3.55
CA GLU A 191 15.47 -20.32 -2.61
C GLU A 191 15.04 -20.07 -1.16
N ALA A 192 14.14 -19.12 -0.89
CA ALA A 192 13.58 -18.92 0.45
C ALA A 192 12.80 -20.17 0.91
N MET A 193 12.01 -20.76 0.02
CA MET A 193 11.30 -22.01 0.30
C MET A 193 12.26 -23.20 0.50
N HIS A 194 13.36 -23.26 -0.25
CA HIS A 194 14.41 -24.26 -0.06
C HIS A 194 15.12 -24.11 1.30
N ARG A 195 15.59 -22.91 1.64
CA ARG A 195 16.32 -22.62 2.89
C ARG A 195 15.50 -22.91 4.13
N THR A 196 14.19 -22.66 4.05
CA THR A 196 13.27 -22.90 5.17
C THR A 196 12.77 -24.35 5.26
N SER A 197 13.21 -25.23 4.36
CA SER A 197 12.90 -26.66 4.41
C SER A 197 13.63 -27.38 5.56
N VAL A 198 13.16 -28.57 5.89
CA VAL A 198 13.74 -29.39 6.96
C VAL A 198 15.21 -29.73 6.67
N GLY A 199 16.10 -29.44 7.63
CA GLY A 199 17.52 -29.79 7.57
C GLY A 199 18.39 -28.89 6.68
N VAL A 200 17.89 -27.73 6.24
CA VAL A 200 18.65 -26.80 5.37
C VAL A 200 19.32 -25.69 6.20
N ASP A 201 18.71 -24.52 6.30
CA ASP A 201 19.35 -23.36 6.95
C ASP A 201 18.90 -23.24 8.41
N HIS A 202 19.85 -23.11 9.33
CA HIS A 202 19.64 -23.12 10.77
C HIS A 202 20.11 -21.85 11.48
N ASP A 203 20.77 -20.94 10.76
CA ASP A 203 21.23 -19.65 11.28
C ASP A 203 20.12 -18.59 11.08
N PRO A 204 19.54 -18.03 12.18
CA PRO A 204 18.47 -17.03 12.08
C PRO A 204 18.87 -15.79 11.29
N ASP A 205 20.09 -15.27 11.46
CA ASP A 205 20.52 -14.04 10.77
C ASP A 205 20.71 -14.28 9.27
N HIS A 206 21.31 -15.43 8.91
CA HIS A 206 21.48 -15.81 7.51
C HIS A 206 20.15 -16.08 6.80
N LEU A 207 19.19 -16.73 7.48
CA LEU A 207 17.81 -16.87 7.01
C LEU A 207 17.16 -15.52 6.75
N LEU A 208 17.27 -14.60 7.70
CA LEU A 208 16.66 -13.28 7.64
C LEU A 208 17.29 -12.39 6.57
N LEU A 209 18.61 -12.46 6.34
CA LEU A 209 19.27 -11.81 5.20
C LEU A 209 18.72 -12.30 3.86
N HIS A 210 18.49 -13.61 3.72
CA HIS A 210 17.82 -14.14 2.52
C HIS A 210 16.36 -13.67 2.42
N GLY A 211 15.65 -13.56 3.55
CA GLY A 211 14.33 -12.93 3.61
C GLY A 211 14.34 -11.49 3.07
N LEU A 212 15.28 -10.65 3.52
CA LEU A 212 15.43 -9.29 3.00
C LEU A 212 15.74 -9.27 1.50
N LYS A 213 16.57 -10.20 1.00
CA LYS A 213 16.85 -10.35 -0.42
C LYS A 213 15.60 -10.68 -1.23
N THR A 214 14.77 -11.61 -0.75
CA THR A 214 13.47 -11.95 -1.33
C THR A 214 12.52 -10.75 -1.30
N ALA A 215 12.53 -9.96 -0.22
CA ALA A 215 11.73 -8.74 -0.13
C ALA A 215 12.21 -7.67 -1.14
N ILE A 216 13.51 -7.46 -1.32
CA ILE A 216 14.02 -6.52 -2.34
C ILE A 216 13.56 -6.94 -3.75
N ALA A 217 13.50 -8.24 -4.04
CA ALA A 217 12.95 -8.73 -5.30
C ALA A 217 11.45 -8.38 -5.51
N ASP A 218 10.71 -8.15 -4.44
CA ASP A 218 9.36 -7.56 -4.49
C ASP A 218 9.44 -6.05 -4.74
N GLY A 219 9.95 -5.28 -3.77
CA GLY A 219 9.86 -3.82 -3.78
C GLY A 219 10.61 -3.14 -4.93
N TRP A 220 11.80 -3.65 -5.26
CA TRP A 220 12.64 -3.18 -6.38
C TRP A 220 12.54 -4.09 -7.62
N GLY A 221 11.59 -5.03 -7.62
CA GLY A 221 11.28 -5.89 -8.74
C GLY A 221 9.78 -5.90 -8.97
N GLY A 222 9.08 -6.95 -8.55
CA GLY A 222 7.66 -7.18 -8.82
C GLY A 222 6.78 -5.93 -8.64
N SER A 223 6.71 -5.36 -7.43
CA SER A 223 5.87 -4.19 -7.16
C SER A 223 6.19 -2.98 -8.06
N MET A 224 7.48 -2.68 -8.25
CA MET A 224 7.92 -1.53 -9.05
C MET A 224 7.69 -1.74 -10.55
N ILE A 225 7.87 -2.96 -11.04
CA ILE A 225 7.57 -3.36 -12.43
C ILE A 225 6.06 -3.23 -12.68
N SER A 226 5.22 -3.78 -11.78
CA SER A 226 3.76 -3.66 -11.87
C SER A 226 3.31 -2.21 -11.93
N THR A 227 3.77 -1.36 -11.00
CA THR A 227 3.44 0.08 -10.99
C THR A 227 3.84 0.78 -12.29
N ASP A 228 5.06 0.58 -12.77
CA ASP A 228 5.53 1.26 -13.99
C ASP A 228 4.78 0.79 -15.24
N ILE A 229 4.48 -0.51 -15.36
CA ILE A 229 3.73 -1.04 -16.50
C ILE A 229 2.26 -0.60 -16.46
N THR A 230 1.67 -0.57 -15.27
CA THR A 230 0.31 -0.05 -15.07
C THR A 230 0.24 1.42 -15.53
N ASP A 231 1.23 2.24 -15.19
CA ASP A 231 1.31 3.61 -15.68
C ASP A 231 1.52 3.70 -17.20
N ILE A 232 2.29 2.78 -17.80
CA ILE A 232 2.51 2.73 -19.26
C ILE A 232 1.22 2.39 -20.01
N LEU A 233 0.45 1.41 -19.51
CA LEU A 233 -0.75 0.90 -20.15
C LEU A 233 -1.98 1.78 -19.87
N PHE A 234 -2.14 2.30 -18.65
CA PHE A 234 -3.36 2.98 -18.21
C PHE A 234 -3.17 4.46 -17.89
N GLY A 235 -1.94 4.96 -17.94
CA GLY A 235 -1.60 6.35 -17.73
C GLY A 235 -1.07 6.60 -16.31
N THR A 236 -0.05 7.44 -16.21
CA THR A 236 0.50 7.86 -14.91
C THR A 236 -0.54 8.70 -14.13
N PRO A 237 -0.90 8.34 -12.88
CA PRO A 237 -1.87 9.07 -12.08
C PRO A 237 -1.56 10.56 -11.91
N ARG A 238 -2.62 11.36 -11.87
CA ARG A 238 -2.60 12.80 -11.57
C ARG A 238 -3.75 13.14 -10.62
N PRO A 239 -3.70 14.26 -9.88
CA PRO A 239 -4.74 14.59 -8.93
C PRO A 239 -6.14 14.56 -9.53
N VAL A 240 -6.99 13.73 -8.93
CA VAL A 240 -8.36 13.51 -9.35
C VAL A 240 -9.26 13.56 -8.12
N LYS A 241 -10.44 14.16 -8.31
CA LYS A 241 -11.49 14.20 -7.29
C LYS A 241 -12.32 12.93 -7.38
N ALA A 242 -12.58 12.31 -6.24
CA ALA A 242 -13.44 11.15 -6.09
C ALA A 242 -14.25 11.27 -4.80
N GLU A 243 -15.03 10.23 -4.49
CA GLU A 243 -15.78 10.10 -3.24
C GLU A 243 -15.40 8.78 -2.54
N ALA A 244 -15.52 8.76 -1.21
CA ALA A 244 -15.37 7.55 -0.42
C ALA A 244 -16.48 7.40 0.62
N SER A 245 -16.86 6.14 0.92
CA SER A 245 -17.86 5.65 1.91
C SER A 245 -18.79 4.62 1.27
N PHE A 246 -19.58 3.90 2.05
CA PHE A 246 -20.71 3.11 1.54
C PHE A 246 -21.79 3.96 0.85
N GLY A 247 -21.85 5.26 1.16
CA GLY A 247 -22.80 6.18 0.53
C GLY A 247 -22.65 6.31 -0.99
N ILE A 248 -21.57 5.80 -1.59
CA ILE A 248 -21.36 5.78 -3.04
C ILE A 248 -22.38 4.92 -3.79
N PHE A 249 -23.01 3.95 -3.12
CA PHE A 249 -23.98 3.06 -3.76
C PHE A 249 -25.32 3.75 -3.96
N LYS A 250 -25.93 3.52 -5.13
CA LYS A 250 -27.15 4.20 -5.56
C LYS A 250 -28.32 3.23 -5.62
N GLU A 251 -29.47 3.67 -5.12
CA GLU A 251 -30.68 2.85 -5.13
C GLU A 251 -31.25 2.65 -6.54
N ASP A 252 -31.05 3.62 -7.43
CA ASP A 252 -31.65 3.68 -8.77
C ASP A 252 -30.69 3.38 -9.92
N GLU A 253 -29.45 2.95 -9.63
CA GLU A 253 -28.45 2.53 -10.62
C GLU A 253 -27.93 1.12 -10.29
N VAL A 254 -27.39 0.45 -11.31
CA VAL A 254 -26.72 -0.86 -11.15
C VAL A 254 -25.40 -0.65 -10.42
N ASN A 255 -25.25 -1.17 -9.20
CA ASN A 255 -23.98 -1.07 -8.45
C ASN A 255 -23.09 -2.26 -8.77
N LEU A 256 -22.01 -2.02 -9.51
CA LEU A 256 -20.97 -2.99 -9.81
C LEU A 256 -19.68 -2.60 -9.07
N VAL A 257 -19.20 -3.50 -8.21
CA VAL A 257 -18.00 -3.30 -7.41
C VAL A 257 -16.82 -4.04 -8.02
N VAL A 258 -15.69 -3.33 -8.21
CA VAL A 258 -14.39 -3.95 -8.50
C VAL A 258 -13.59 -4.11 -7.22
N HIS A 259 -13.09 -5.32 -6.96
CA HIS A 259 -12.35 -5.66 -5.74
C HIS A 259 -11.21 -6.62 -6.07
N GLY A 260 -10.05 -6.44 -5.45
CA GLY A 260 -8.87 -7.26 -5.75
C GLY A 260 -7.59 -6.43 -5.80
N HIS A 261 -6.67 -6.81 -6.69
CA HIS A 261 -5.36 -6.18 -6.91
C HIS A 261 -5.00 -5.89 -8.37
N GLU A 262 -5.56 -6.60 -9.37
CA GLU A 262 -5.12 -6.49 -10.76
C GLU A 262 -5.95 -5.44 -11.54
N PRO A 263 -5.32 -4.41 -12.13
CA PRO A 263 -6.05 -3.31 -12.75
C PRO A 263 -6.61 -3.63 -14.14
N SER A 264 -6.01 -4.59 -14.87
CA SER A 264 -6.25 -4.76 -16.31
C SER A 264 -7.72 -4.99 -16.68
N LEU A 265 -8.42 -5.87 -15.98
CA LEU A 265 -9.85 -6.09 -16.18
C LEU A 265 -10.69 -4.92 -15.63
N ALA A 266 -10.30 -4.33 -14.50
CA ALA A 266 -11.04 -3.23 -13.89
C ALA A 266 -11.04 -1.98 -14.80
N GLU A 267 -9.92 -1.69 -15.45
CA GLU A 267 -9.79 -0.64 -16.47
C GLU A 267 -10.78 -0.86 -17.63
N MET A 268 -10.91 -2.10 -18.11
CA MET A 268 -11.90 -2.43 -19.15
C MET A 268 -13.35 -2.32 -18.65
N ILE A 269 -13.62 -2.65 -17.40
CA ILE A 269 -14.95 -2.48 -16.79
C ILE A 269 -15.31 -0.98 -16.72
N VAL A 270 -14.36 -0.10 -16.38
CA VAL A 270 -14.58 1.36 -16.37
C VAL A 270 -15.01 1.87 -17.75
N ASP A 271 -14.26 1.49 -18.78
CA ASP A 271 -14.56 1.84 -20.17
C ASP A 271 -15.94 1.33 -20.58
N VAL A 272 -16.19 0.04 -20.39
CA VAL A 272 -17.40 -0.64 -20.86
C VAL A 272 -18.66 -0.17 -20.12
N ALA A 273 -18.57 0.10 -18.81
CA ALA A 273 -19.71 0.61 -18.05
C ALA A 273 -20.19 1.99 -18.54
N SER A 274 -19.28 2.75 -19.17
CA SER A 274 -19.58 4.07 -19.74
C SER A 274 -20.09 4.02 -21.18
N GLU A 275 -20.09 2.84 -21.83
CA GLU A 275 -20.56 2.69 -23.20
C GLU A 275 -22.07 3.00 -23.31
N PRO A 276 -22.52 3.79 -24.31
CA PRO A 276 -23.93 4.09 -24.50
C PRO A 276 -24.83 2.85 -24.61
N GLU A 277 -24.31 1.77 -25.20
CA GLU A 277 -25.02 0.48 -25.31
C GLU A 277 -25.23 -0.16 -23.93
N MET A 278 -24.21 -0.16 -23.06
CA MET A 278 -24.33 -0.74 -21.71
C MET A 278 -25.24 0.11 -20.82
N ILE A 279 -25.18 1.44 -20.93
CA ILE A 279 -26.11 2.33 -20.23
C ILE A 279 -27.55 2.11 -20.71
N ALA A 280 -27.78 1.96 -22.01
CA ALA A 280 -29.09 1.61 -22.56
C ALA A 280 -29.56 0.23 -22.09
N TYR A 281 -28.65 -0.73 -21.98
CA TYR A 281 -28.93 -2.07 -21.46
C TYR A 281 -29.38 -2.01 -19.99
N ALA A 282 -28.65 -1.30 -19.12
CA ALA A 282 -29.04 -1.07 -17.73
C ALA A 282 -30.43 -0.43 -17.62
N LYS A 283 -30.72 0.57 -18.47
CA LYS A 283 -32.05 1.20 -18.57
C LYS A 283 -33.14 0.23 -18.99
N SER A 284 -32.85 -0.70 -19.90
CA SER A 284 -33.80 -1.75 -20.29
C SER A 284 -34.17 -2.70 -19.13
N LYS A 285 -33.33 -2.79 -18.10
CA LYS A 285 -33.57 -3.58 -16.88
C LYS A 285 -34.24 -2.77 -15.77
N GLY A 286 -34.45 -1.48 -15.96
CA GLY A 286 -35.13 -0.58 -15.02
C GLY A 286 -34.21 0.28 -14.14
N ALA A 287 -32.89 0.23 -14.34
CA ALA A 287 -31.94 1.14 -13.67
C ALA A 287 -31.83 2.47 -14.44
N LYS A 288 -31.43 3.56 -13.78
CA LYS A 288 -31.14 4.84 -14.44
C LYS A 288 -29.77 4.87 -15.14
N GLY A 289 -28.86 4.02 -14.71
CA GLY A 289 -27.48 3.94 -15.17
C GLY A 289 -26.70 2.83 -14.48
N ILE A 290 -25.38 2.86 -14.65
CA ILE A 290 -24.42 1.95 -14.02
C ILE A 290 -23.54 2.78 -13.10
N ASN A 291 -23.47 2.37 -11.83
CA ASN A 291 -22.64 2.96 -10.80
C ASN A 291 -21.47 2.03 -10.51
N LEU A 292 -20.26 2.44 -10.88
CA LEU A 292 -19.05 1.73 -10.50
C LEU A 292 -18.56 2.22 -9.14
N GLY A 293 -18.23 1.28 -8.27
CA GLY A 293 -17.50 1.52 -7.04
C GLY A 293 -16.38 0.51 -6.88
N GLY A 294 -15.51 0.72 -5.90
CA GLY A 294 -14.44 -0.24 -5.63
C GLY A 294 -14.16 -0.46 -4.15
N MET A 295 -13.46 -1.55 -3.87
CA MET A 295 -12.83 -1.82 -2.57
C MET A 295 -11.41 -2.38 -2.73
N CYS A 296 -10.51 -2.09 -1.78
CA CYS A 296 -9.13 -2.59 -1.76
C CYS A 296 -8.26 -2.07 -2.94
N CYS A 297 -7.23 -2.83 -3.35
CA CYS A 297 -6.15 -2.30 -4.18
C CYS A 297 -6.53 -2.09 -5.66
N THR A 298 -7.35 -2.94 -6.28
CA THR A 298 -7.93 -2.67 -7.63
C THR A 298 -8.74 -1.38 -7.65
N ALA A 299 -9.47 -1.09 -6.57
CA ALA A 299 -10.22 0.16 -6.45
C ALA A 299 -9.30 1.38 -6.41
N ASN A 300 -8.19 1.30 -5.68
CA ASN A 300 -7.20 2.37 -5.67
C ASN A 300 -6.64 2.62 -7.07
N GLU A 301 -6.41 1.60 -7.89
CA GLU A 301 -5.90 1.76 -9.26
C GLU A 301 -6.86 2.59 -10.14
N VAL A 302 -8.14 2.22 -10.17
CA VAL A 302 -9.14 2.95 -10.97
C VAL A 302 -9.54 4.30 -10.35
N LEU A 303 -9.46 4.43 -9.02
CA LEU A 303 -9.68 5.71 -8.33
C LEU A 303 -8.59 6.71 -8.73
N MET A 304 -7.32 6.30 -8.68
CA MET A 304 -6.17 7.16 -8.96
C MET A 304 -6.11 7.67 -10.41
N ARG A 305 -6.75 6.97 -11.35
CA ARG A 305 -6.73 7.30 -12.79
C ARG A 305 -8.03 7.93 -13.28
N HIS A 306 -9.17 7.42 -12.82
CA HIS A 306 -10.49 7.76 -13.36
C HIS A 306 -11.42 8.43 -12.34
N GLY A 307 -11.02 8.51 -11.07
CA GLY A 307 -11.86 9.06 -10.00
C GLY A 307 -13.05 8.18 -9.61
N ILE A 308 -12.97 6.86 -9.89
CA ILE A 308 -14.00 5.90 -9.46
C ILE A 308 -14.07 5.87 -7.92
N PRO A 309 -15.26 6.05 -7.32
CA PRO A 309 -15.41 6.09 -5.87
C PRO A 309 -15.06 4.77 -5.16
N THR A 310 -14.67 4.85 -3.89
CA THR A 310 -14.31 3.68 -3.06
C THR A 310 -15.24 3.50 -1.85
N ALA A 311 -15.69 2.27 -1.61
CA ALA A 311 -16.46 1.91 -0.42
C ALA A 311 -15.59 1.53 0.78
N GLY A 312 -14.26 1.53 0.63
CA GLY A 312 -13.32 1.28 1.72
C GLY A 312 -12.29 0.18 1.42
N GLY A 313 -11.72 -0.35 2.50
CA GLY A 313 -10.62 -1.29 2.48
C GLY A 313 -11.06 -2.76 2.61
N PHE A 314 -10.21 -3.55 3.26
CA PHE A 314 -10.36 -5.01 3.35
C PHE A 314 -11.60 -5.44 4.16
N THR A 315 -11.85 -4.82 5.31
CA THR A 315 -12.96 -5.20 6.22
C THR A 315 -14.32 -4.75 5.71
N ASN A 316 -14.37 -3.88 4.68
CA ASN A 316 -15.61 -3.36 4.10
C ASN A 316 -16.29 -4.32 3.11
N GLN A 317 -15.62 -5.39 2.66
CA GLN A 317 -16.12 -6.24 1.58
C GLN A 317 -17.43 -6.99 1.87
N GLU A 318 -17.60 -7.49 3.10
CA GLU A 318 -18.87 -8.10 3.53
C GLU A 318 -19.94 -7.04 3.77
N LEU A 319 -19.53 -5.91 4.36
CA LEU A 319 -20.42 -4.80 4.70
C LEU A 319 -21.02 -4.15 3.44
N GLY A 320 -20.26 -4.09 2.35
CA GLY A 320 -20.75 -3.61 1.06
C GLY A 320 -21.93 -4.44 0.54
N ILE A 321 -21.86 -5.77 0.67
CA ILE A 321 -22.97 -6.67 0.33
C ILE A 321 -24.17 -6.41 1.26
N MET A 322 -23.91 -6.20 2.54
CA MET A 322 -24.95 -5.95 3.57
C MET A 322 -25.64 -4.59 3.44
N THR A 323 -25.15 -3.69 2.59
CA THR A 323 -25.94 -2.52 2.18
C THR A 323 -27.20 -2.93 1.42
N GLY A 324 -27.25 -4.14 0.85
CA GLY A 324 -28.36 -4.59 0.00
C GLY A 324 -28.38 -3.93 -1.38
N LEU A 325 -27.40 -3.08 -1.71
CA LEU A 325 -27.37 -2.30 -2.95
C LEU A 325 -26.43 -2.86 -4.01
N VAL A 326 -25.44 -3.69 -3.66
CA VAL A 326 -24.44 -4.22 -4.60
C VAL A 326 -25.04 -5.32 -5.46
N ASP A 327 -25.13 -5.13 -6.78
CA ASP A 327 -25.69 -6.13 -7.70
C ASP A 327 -24.66 -7.16 -8.13
N ALA A 328 -23.42 -6.73 -8.30
CA ALA A 328 -22.29 -7.60 -8.60
C ALA A 328 -21.02 -7.10 -7.93
N LEU A 329 -20.20 -8.04 -7.47
CA LEU A 329 -18.88 -7.81 -6.89
C LEU A 329 -17.89 -8.70 -7.64
N THR A 330 -17.10 -8.08 -8.49
CA THR A 330 -16.06 -8.73 -9.29
C THR A 330 -14.76 -8.80 -8.50
N VAL A 331 -14.16 -9.98 -8.47
CA VAL A 331 -12.93 -10.26 -7.73
C VAL A 331 -11.88 -10.95 -8.62
N ASP A 332 -10.65 -10.45 -8.53
CA ASP A 332 -9.48 -11.08 -9.15
C ASP A 332 -8.72 -11.96 -8.13
N VAL A 333 -7.65 -11.45 -7.52
CA VAL A 333 -6.73 -12.15 -6.62
C VAL A 333 -6.49 -11.34 -5.33
N GLN A 334 -6.14 -12.08 -4.28
CA GLN A 334 -5.60 -11.57 -3.01
C GLN A 334 -6.56 -10.68 -2.17
N CYS A 335 -6.52 -10.85 -0.84
CA CYS A 335 -7.34 -10.08 0.13
C CYS A 335 -8.87 -10.20 -0.06
N ILE A 336 -9.33 -11.22 -0.78
CA ILE A 336 -10.75 -11.52 -0.96
C ILE A 336 -11.14 -12.57 0.08
N MET A 337 -12.06 -12.23 0.98
CA MET A 337 -12.60 -13.16 1.95
C MET A 337 -13.54 -14.14 1.25
N PRO A 338 -13.31 -15.46 1.33
CA PRO A 338 -14.21 -16.42 0.69
C PRO A 338 -15.64 -16.38 1.27
N ALA A 339 -15.81 -15.84 2.48
CA ALA A 339 -17.10 -15.67 3.13
C ALA A 339 -18.10 -14.81 2.33
N ILE A 340 -17.63 -13.92 1.44
CA ILE A 340 -18.51 -13.09 0.62
C ILE A 340 -19.45 -13.90 -0.28
N ALA A 341 -19.04 -15.10 -0.71
CA ALA A 341 -19.86 -15.97 -1.56
C ALA A 341 -21.01 -16.65 -0.79
N GLU A 342 -20.81 -16.98 0.48
CA GLU A 342 -21.89 -17.50 1.33
C GLU A 342 -22.79 -16.37 1.84
N LEU A 343 -22.21 -15.21 2.17
CA LEU A 343 -22.95 -14.02 2.54
C LEU A 343 -23.88 -13.55 1.42
N SER A 344 -23.40 -13.54 0.17
CA SER A 344 -24.18 -13.05 -0.96
C SER A 344 -25.46 -13.85 -1.22
N LYS A 345 -25.55 -15.12 -0.78
CA LYS A 345 -26.78 -15.94 -0.87
C LYS A 345 -27.93 -15.40 -0.03
N LYS A 346 -27.65 -14.57 0.99
CA LYS A 346 -28.68 -13.86 1.77
C LYS A 346 -29.20 -12.61 1.08
N PHE A 347 -28.50 -12.15 0.04
CA PHE A 347 -28.83 -11.00 -0.79
C PHE A 347 -29.00 -11.46 -2.25
N HIS A 348 -29.01 -10.51 -3.19
CA HIS A 348 -29.04 -10.82 -4.62
C HIS A 348 -27.65 -10.80 -5.26
N THR A 349 -26.66 -10.20 -4.59
CA THR A 349 -25.32 -9.91 -5.14
C THR A 349 -24.67 -11.11 -5.83
N LYS A 350 -24.21 -10.91 -7.07
CA LYS A 350 -23.37 -11.89 -7.78
C LYS A 350 -21.91 -11.67 -7.42
N ILE A 351 -21.27 -12.68 -6.82
CA ILE A 351 -19.81 -12.72 -6.70
C ILE A 351 -19.25 -13.32 -7.98
N ILE A 352 -18.35 -12.60 -8.63
CA ILE A 352 -17.77 -12.98 -9.92
C ILE A 352 -16.25 -13.08 -9.75
N THR A 353 -15.73 -14.30 -9.76
CA THR A 353 -14.28 -14.56 -9.78
C THR A 353 -13.74 -14.52 -11.20
N THR A 354 -12.59 -13.91 -11.42
CA THR A 354 -12.06 -13.70 -12.77
C THR A 354 -10.68 -14.29 -13.02
N SER A 355 -9.83 -14.39 -12.00
CA SER A 355 -8.51 -15.01 -12.17
C SER A 355 -8.59 -16.54 -12.23
N GLU A 356 -7.85 -17.17 -13.14
CA GLU A 356 -7.67 -18.63 -13.13
C GLU A 356 -7.03 -19.13 -11.82
N LYS A 357 -6.28 -18.25 -11.15
CA LYS A 357 -5.49 -18.52 -9.93
C LYS A 357 -6.35 -18.52 -8.67
N ALA A 358 -7.55 -17.93 -8.71
CA ALA A 358 -8.40 -17.74 -7.54
C ALA A 358 -9.88 -17.96 -7.87
N LYS A 359 -10.42 -19.12 -7.44
CA LYS A 359 -11.84 -19.46 -7.56
C LYS A 359 -12.46 -19.62 -6.17
N ILE A 360 -13.70 -19.20 -6.02
CA ILE A 360 -14.46 -19.30 -4.75
C ILE A 360 -15.66 -20.21 -5.00
N PRO A 361 -15.85 -21.29 -4.22
CA PRO A 361 -17.04 -22.12 -4.31
C PRO A 361 -18.32 -21.28 -4.20
N SER A 362 -19.35 -21.61 -4.99
CA SER A 362 -20.62 -20.87 -5.09
C SER A 362 -20.57 -19.51 -5.80
N ALA A 363 -19.39 -18.99 -6.14
CA ALA A 363 -19.28 -17.79 -6.98
C ALA A 363 -19.46 -18.13 -8.47
N VAL A 364 -19.86 -17.14 -9.27
CA VAL A 364 -19.78 -17.22 -10.73
C VAL A 364 -18.31 -17.07 -11.12
N HIS A 365 -17.87 -17.81 -12.14
CA HIS A 365 -16.51 -17.68 -12.66
C HIS A 365 -16.56 -17.26 -14.12
N ILE A 366 -15.99 -16.09 -14.41
CA ILE A 366 -15.83 -15.54 -15.75
C ILE A 366 -14.34 -15.27 -15.92
N GLU A 367 -13.63 -16.25 -16.48
CA GLU A 367 -12.17 -16.22 -16.55
C GLU A 367 -11.68 -15.04 -17.41
N TYR A 368 -10.69 -14.32 -16.89
CA TYR A 368 -10.09 -13.18 -17.56
C TYR A 368 -9.03 -13.63 -18.58
N ASP A 369 -9.07 -13.01 -19.76
CA ASP A 369 -8.13 -13.19 -20.87
C ASP A 369 -7.90 -11.82 -21.51
N GLU A 370 -6.65 -11.32 -21.47
CA GLU A 370 -6.26 -10.03 -22.01
C GLU A 370 -6.52 -9.88 -23.52
N HIS A 371 -6.63 -10.98 -24.27
CA HIS A 371 -6.91 -10.98 -25.71
C HIS A 371 -8.38 -10.67 -26.03
N ARG A 372 -9.28 -10.78 -25.04
CA ARG A 372 -10.74 -10.54 -25.16
C ARG A 372 -11.28 -9.70 -24.00
N ALA A 373 -10.44 -8.84 -23.43
CA ALA A 373 -10.72 -8.14 -22.18
C ALA A 373 -12.01 -7.30 -22.22
N ARG A 374 -12.30 -6.57 -23.31
CA ARG A 374 -13.57 -5.81 -23.44
C ARG A 374 -14.80 -6.70 -23.56
N GLU A 375 -14.67 -7.86 -24.18
CA GLU A 375 -15.79 -8.81 -24.29
C GLU A 375 -16.18 -9.33 -22.91
N ILE A 376 -15.17 -9.74 -22.13
CA ILE A 376 -15.33 -10.23 -20.75
C ILE A 376 -15.90 -9.13 -19.85
N ALA A 377 -15.38 -7.90 -19.95
CA ALA A 377 -15.94 -6.76 -19.23
C ALA A 377 -17.43 -6.52 -19.58
N ARG A 378 -17.84 -6.65 -20.85
CA ARG A 378 -19.25 -6.57 -21.26
C ARG A 378 -20.09 -7.70 -20.67
N GLU A 379 -19.57 -8.91 -20.59
CA GLU A 379 -20.25 -10.04 -19.95
C GLU A 379 -20.52 -9.75 -18.47
N ILE A 380 -19.51 -9.27 -17.75
CA ILE A 380 -19.61 -8.89 -16.32
C ILE A 380 -20.62 -7.76 -16.11
N VAL A 381 -20.53 -6.69 -16.90
CA VAL A 381 -21.46 -5.55 -16.81
C VAL A 381 -22.90 -5.97 -17.13
N LYS A 382 -23.10 -6.81 -18.15
CA LYS A 382 -24.43 -7.35 -18.48
C LYS A 382 -24.98 -8.22 -17.35
N LEU A 383 -24.16 -9.09 -16.76
CA LEU A 383 -24.56 -9.92 -15.62
C LEU A 383 -24.98 -9.06 -14.42
N ALA A 384 -24.26 -7.98 -14.13
CA ALA A 384 -24.65 -7.02 -13.09
C ALA A 384 -26.00 -6.35 -13.41
N CYS A 385 -26.20 -5.89 -14.64
CA CYS A 385 -27.44 -5.26 -15.10
C CYS A 385 -28.63 -6.23 -15.03
N ASP A 386 -28.44 -7.47 -15.45
CA ASP A 386 -29.45 -8.53 -15.36
C ASP A 386 -29.84 -8.80 -13.90
N ASN A 387 -28.87 -8.74 -13.00
CA ASN A 387 -29.10 -9.02 -11.60
C ASN A 387 -29.79 -7.89 -10.83
N TYR A 388 -29.78 -6.65 -11.34
CA TYR A 388 -30.43 -5.49 -10.72
C TYR A 388 -31.91 -5.75 -10.39
N GLN A 389 -32.64 -6.47 -11.26
CA GLN A 389 -34.06 -6.80 -11.06
C GLN A 389 -34.31 -7.74 -9.86
N ASN A 390 -33.25 -8.39 -9.36
CA ASN A 390 -33.31 -9.27 -8.19
C ASN A 390 -33.06 -8.52 -6.87
N ARG A 391 -32.72 -7.22 -6.91
CA ARG A 391 -32.54 -6.38 -5.71
C ARG A 391 -33.85 -6.22 -4.95
N LYS A 392 -34.09 -7.12 -4.00
CA LYS A 392 -35.33 -7.22 -3.21
C LYS A 392 -35.10 -7.28 -1.70
N THR A 393 -33.86 -7.53 -1.28
CA THR A 393 -33.51 -7.72 0.11
C THR A 393 -33.27 -6.38 0.78
N GLU A 394 -33.76 -6.23 2.01
CA GLU A 394 -33.45 -5.09 2.88
C GLU A 394 -31.96 -5.11 3.29
N GLY A 395 -31.35 -3.93 3.42
CA GLY A 395 -29.97 -3.76 3.85
C GLY A 395 -29.78 -2.49 4.66
N SER A 396 -28.59 -2.31 5.24
CA SER A 396 -28.25 -1.08 5.97
C SER A 396 -27.73 -0.02 5.00
N HIS A 397 -28.59 0.91 4.60
CA HIS A 397 -28.25 1.98 3.66
C HIS A 397 -27.50 3.11 4.37
N ILE A 398 -26.36 3.50 3.80
CA ILE A 398 -25.57 4.67 4.21
C ILE A 398 -25.71 5.72 3.11
N THR A 399 -25.86 6.98 3.49
CA THR A 399 -25.94 8.11 2.55
C THR A 399 -24.73 9.04 2.62
N ASP A 400 -24.00 9.00 3.73
CA ASP A 400 -22.85 9.86 3.97
C ASP A 400 -21.70 9.51 3.02
N LYS A 401 -21.07 10.55 2.48
CA LYS A 401 -19.94 10.47 1.55
C LYS A 401 -18.91 11.51 1.91
N PHE A 402 -17.65 11.20 1.62
CA PHE A 402 -16.55 12.12 1.85
C PHE A 402 -15.79 12.39 0.55
N PRO A 403 -15.45 13.66 0.26
CA PRO A 403 -14.62 13.98 -0.90
C PRO A 403 -13.20 13.46 -0.70
N VAL A 404 -12.59 13.01 -1.79
CA VAL A 404 -11.22 12.50 -1.84
C VAL A 404 -10.46 13.18 -2.96
N VAL A 405 -9.23 13.62 -2.68
CA VAL A 405 -8.23 13.95 -3.69
C VAL A 405 -7.15 12.88 -3.65
N ALA A 406 -7.05 12.10 -4.71
CA ALA A 406 -6.02 11.09 -4.89
C ALA A 406 -5.24 11.36 -6.17
N GLY A 407 -4.32 10.48 -6.56
CA GLY A 407 -3.60 10.61 -7.83
C GLY A 407 -2.18 11.18 -7.70
N PHE A 408 -1.57 11.12 -6.51
CA PHE A 408 -0.24 11.69 -6.26
C PHE A 408 0.88 10.72 -6.65
N SER A 409 1.10 10.56 -7.96
CA SER A 409 2.25 9.82 -8.49
C SER A 409 3.58 10.48 -8.16
N HIS A 410 4.70 9.75 -8.27
CA HIS A 410 6.05 10.32 -8.21
C HIS A 410 6.17 11.51 -9.17
N GLU A 411 5.77 11.29 -10.42
CA GLU A 411 5.84 12.27 -11.50
C GLU A 411 5.05 13.54 -11.16
N TYR A 412 3.88 13.39 -10.54
CA TYR A 412 3.09 14.54 -10.13
C TYR A 412 3.71 15.28 -8.92
N ILE A 413 4.23 14.55 -7.93
CA ILE A 413 4.90 15.15 -6.77
C ILE A 413 6.14 15.96 -7.20
N GLU A 414 6.89 15.48 -8.18
CA GLU A 414 8.00 16.22 -8.79
C GLU A 414 7.49 17.48 -9.51
N TYR A 415 6.43 17.34 -10.31
CA TYR A 415 5.82 18.45 -11.05
C TYR A 415 5.22 19.53 -10.15
N MET A 416 4.48 19.18 -9.10
CA MET A 416 3.70 20.14 -8.30
C MET A 416 4.59 21.13 -7.52
N GLN A 417 5.85 20.78 -7.29
CA GLN A 417 6.80 21.59 -6.52
C GLN A 417 7.39 22.78 -7.31
N GLY A 418 7.41 22.72 -8.65
CA GLY A 418 8.01 23.77 -9.48
C GLY A 418 7.43 23.91 -10.88
N GLY A 419 6.34 23.20 -11.18
CA GLY A 419 5.71 23.13 -12.47
C GLY A 419 6.64 22.57 -13.55
N ARG A 420 6.30 22.82 -14.82
CA ARG A 420 7.02 22.26 -15.98
C ARG A 420 8.51 22.63 -16.06
N TRP A 421 8.90 23.79 -15.53
CA TRP A 421 10.24 24.36 -15.74
C TRP A 421 11.20 24.14 -14.56
N ARG A 422 10.66 23.82 -13.37
CA ARG A 422 11.45 23.62 -12.14
C ARG A 422 10.99 22.39 -11.36
N ALA A 423 10.40 21.40 -12.05
CA ALA A 423 10.05 20.11 -11.47
C ALA A 423 11.29 19.49 -10.82
N SER A 424 11.20 19.18 -9.54
CA SER A 424 12.34 18.78 -8.69
C SER A 424 11.83 18.40 -7.30
N PHE A 425 12.60 17.58 -6.57
CA PHE A 425 12.35 17.28 -5.15
C PHE A 425 12.99 18.29 -4.19
N ARG A 426 13.64 19.33 -4.72
CA ARG A 426 14.35 20.35 -3.94
C ARG A 426 13.44 21.07 -2.94
N PRO A 427 12.23 21.54 -3.31
CA PRO A 427 11.36 22.24 -2.36
C PRO A 427 10.95 21.37 -1.16
N LEU A 428 10.67 20.08 -1.38
CA LEU A 428 10.36 19.13 -0.32
C LEU A 428 11.59 18.90 0.59
N ASN A 429 12.76 18.66 0.00
CA ASN A 429 14.00 18.54 0.76
C ASN A 429 14.27 19.79 1.61
N ASP A 430 14.14 20.99 1.04
CA ASP A 430 14.35 22.25 1.74
C ASP A 430 13.31 22.47 2.86
N ALA A 431 12.05 22.08 2.66
CA ALA A 431 11.02 22.16 3.68
C ALA A 431 11.34 21.26 4.89
N ILE A 432 11.86 20.05 4.63
CA ILE A 432 12.33 19.12 5.68
C ILE A 432 13.55 19.69 6.41
N MET A 433 14.56 20.14 5.66
CA MET A 433 15.79 20.71 6.22
C MET A 433 15.53 21.97 7.05
N ALA A 434 14.59 22.81 6.63
CA ALA A 434 14.17 23.99 7.36
C ALA A 434 13.38 23.66 8.63
N GLY A 435 12.76 22.48 8.69
CA GLY A 435 11.89 22.05 9.80
C GLY A 435 10.44 22.52 9.65
N ARG A 436 10.01 22.93 8.46
CA ARG A 436 8.59 23.14 8.14
C ARG A 436 7.85 21.81 8.07
N ILE A 437 8.52 20.82 7.48
CA ILE A 437 8.12 19.42 7.55
C ILE A 437 9.09 18.74 8.51
N ARG A 438 8.58 18.14 9.58
CA ARG A 438 9.40 17.41 10.55
C ARG A 438 10.03 16.17 9.90
N GLY A 439 9.22 15.43 9.15
CA GLY A 439 9.62 14.25 8.38
C GLY A 439 8.46 13.74 7.54
N VAL A 440 8.62 12.57 6.94
CA VAL A 440 7.60 11.94 6.10
C VAL A 440 7.25 10.55 6.63
N VAL A 441 5.96 10.24 6.72
CA VAL A 441 5.47 8.90 7.10
C VAL A 441 4.79 8.22 5.93
N GLY A 442 5.21 7.00 5.64
CA GLY A 442 4.47 6.08 4.76
C GLY A 442 3.39 5.35 5.55
N LEU A 443 2.13 5.78 5.45
CA LEU A 443 1.00 5.12 6.12
C LEU A 443 0.36 4.10 5.17
N ALA A 444 0.75 2.84 5.34
CA ALA A 444 0.40 1.74 4.44
C ALA A 444 -0.35 0.63 5.20
N GLY A 445 -0.66 -0.45 4.49
CA GLY A 445 -1.17 -1.68 5.10
C GLY A 445 -2.66 -1.91 4.90
N CYS A 446 -3.16 -2.89 5.65
CA CYS A 446 -4.53 -3.41 5.60
C CYS A 446 -5.38 -2.74 6.70
N ASP A 447 -6.63 -3.19 6.83
CA ASP A 447 -7.43 -3.01 8.04
C ASP A 447 -7.63 -4.39 8.69
N ASN A 448 -7.90 -4.44 10.01
CA ASN A 448 -7.93 -5.70 10.75
C ASN A 448 -9.18 -5.80 11.65
N PRO A 449 -10.00 -6.86 11.55
CA PRO A 449 -11.22 -7.00 12.35
C PRO A 449 -10.96 -7.38 13.82
N ARG A 450 -9.70 -7.58 14.23
CA ARG A 450 -9.33 -7.87 15.62
C ARG A 450 -9.12 -6.64 16.50
N VAL A 451 -9.10 -5.46 15.88
CA VAL A 451 -9.09 -4.15 16.53
C VAL A 451 -10.27 -3.33 15.99
N PRO A 452 -10.66 -2.21 16.61
CA PRO A 452 -11.60 -1.28 16.00
C PRO A 452 -11.08 -0.82 14.64
N SER A 453 -11.55 -1.48 13.57
CA SER A 453 -10.96 -1.39 12.24
C SER A 453 -10.94 0.06 11.75
N THR A 454 -9.87 0.45 11.07
CA THR A 454 -9.52 1.83 10.63
C THR A 454 -9.17 2.80 11.77
N GLY A 455 -9.35 2.42 13.03
CA GLY A 455 -9.16 3.33 14.17
C GLY A 455 -7.72 3.75 14.38
N ILE A 456 -6.77 2.84 14.20
CA ILE A 456 -5.35 3.14 14.42
C ILE A 456 -4.83 3.98 13.25
N HIS A 457 -5.27 3.70 12.03
CA HIS A 457 -4.99 4.55 10.85
C HIS A 457 -5.44 5.99 11.08
N LYS A 458 -6.69 6.19 11.54
CA LYS A 458 -7.24 7.54 11.77
C LYS A 458 -6.49 8.29 12.89
N TYR A 459 -6.21 7.60 13.99
CA TYR A 459 -5.44 8.17 15.10
C TYR A 459 -4.07 8.64 14.61
N LEU A 460 -3.30 7.77 13.96
CA LEU A 460 -1.97 8.12 13.46
C LEU A 460 -2.02 9.22 12.40
N ALA A 461 -2.97 9.16 11.46
CA ALA A 461 -3.13 10.17 10.43
C ALA A 461 -3.29 11.58 11.02
N THR A 462 -4.16 11.72 12.01
CA THR A 462 -4.43 13.03 12.64
C THR A 462 -3.30 13.49 13.56
N GLU A 463 -2.70 12.60 14.35
CA GLU A 463 -1.60 12.98 15.26
C GLU A 463 -0.29 13.31 14.54
N LEU A 464 0.01 12.62 13.44
CA LEU A 464 1.21 12.88 12.65
C LEU A 464 1.15 14.25 11.95
N ILE A 465 0.03 14.58 11.28
CA ILE A 465 -0.07 15.88 10.60
C ILE A 465 -0.06 17.05 11.60
N LYS A 466 -0.64 16.89 12.80
CA LYS A 466 -0.54 17.88 13.90
C LYS A 466 0.91 18.15 14.31
N ASN A 467 1.78 17.16 14.13
CA ASN A 467 3.20 17.21 14.44
C ASN A 467 4.09 17.58 13.24
N ASP A 468 3.53 18.29 12.24
CA ASP A 468 4.22 18.73 11.03
C ASP A 468 4.80 17.58 10.19
N VAL A 469 4.22 16.38 10.25
CA VAL A 469 4.65 15.22 9.47
C VAL A 469 3.78 15.07 8.22
N LEU A 470 4.41 15.10 7.05
CA LEU A 470 3.74 14.82 5.78
C LEU A 470 3.46 13.31 5.68
N ILE A 471 2.24 12.93 5.30
CA ILE A 471 1.89 11.52 5.13
C ILE A 471 1.79 11.19 3.64
N VAL A 472 2.40 10.07 3.25
CA VAL A 472 2.16 9.41 1.97
C VAL A 472 1.44 8.09 2.24
N SER A 473 0.21 7.92 1.73
CA SER A 473 -0.63 6.78 2.04
C SER A 473 -0.83 5.85 0.83
N THR A 474 -0.95 4.54 1.09
CA THR A 474 -1.24 3.53 0.08
C THR A 474 -2.22 2.48 0.59
N GLY A 475 -2.77 1.67 -0.33
CA GLY A 475 -3.55 0.48 0.01
C GLY A 475 -4.81 0.78 0.83
N CYS A 476 -5.13 -0.09 1.81
CA CYS A 476 -6.30 0.12 2.65
C CYS A 476 -6.10 1.28 3.64
N GLY A 477 -4.86 1.65 3.99
CA GLY A 477 -4.58 2.85 4.77
C GLY A 477 -5.09 4.13 4.09
N SER A 478 -4.94 4.23 2.75
CA SER A 478 -5.59 5.30 1.98
C SER A 478 -7.11 5.24 2.04
N ALA A 479 -7.70 4.05 1.94
CA ALA A 479 -9.15 3.88 2.02
C ALA A 479 -9.69 4.25 3.42
N ALA A 480 -8.97 3.93 4.50
CA ALA A 480 -9.29 4.34 5.86
C ALA A 480 -9.27 5.87 6.01
N CYS A 481 -8.27 6.54 5.43
CA CYS A 481 -8.22 8.02 5.42
C CYS A 481 -9.33 8.63 4.55
N GLY A 482 -9.59 8.05 3.37
CA GLY A 482 -10.62 8.53 2.44
C GLY A 482 -12.03 8.42 3.01
N THR A 483 -12.37 7.28 3.60
CA THR A 483 -13.66 7.04 4.26
C THR A 483 -13.83 7.80 5.59
N ALA A 484 -12.77 8.46 6.06
CA ALA A 484 -12.81 9.39 7.19
C ALA A 484 -12.84 10.88 6.75
N GLY A 485 -12.73 11.16 5.44
CA GLY A 485 -12.69 12.52 4.91
C GLY A 485 -11.34 13.24 5.06
N TYR A 486 -10.24 12.52 5.26
CA TYR A 486 -8.93 13.12 5.53
C TYR A 486 -8.09 13.41 4.27
N LEU A 487 -8.54 12.98 3.10
CA LEU A 487 -7.81 13.13 1.83
C LEU A 487 -8.18 14.42 1.09
N THR A 488 -8.23 15.54 1.81
CA THR A 488 -8.63 16.86 1.29
C THR A 488 -7.60 17.94 1.65
N PRO A 489 -7.43 18.99 0.83
CA PRO A 489 -6.59 20.13 1.18
C PRO A 489 -7.00 20.82 2.49
N GLU A 490 -8.30 20.87 2.78
CA GLU A 490 -8.87 21.46 3.99
C GLU A 490 -8.33 20.80 5.27
N MET A 491 -7.98 19.51 5.19
CA MET A 491 -7.38 18.77 6.28
C MET A 491 -6.08 19.41 6.81
N ALA A 492 -5.32 20.09 5.94
CA ALA A 492 -4.13 20.83 6.36
C ALA A 492 -4.48 22.11 7.13
N LEU A 493 -5.56 22.79 6.75
CA LEU A 493 -5.98 24.04 7.36
C LEU A 493 -6.48 23.83 8.80
N GLU A 494 -7.20 22.72 8.98
CA GLU A 494 -7.95 22.42 10.21
C GLU A 494 -7.10 21.71 11.26
N HIS A 495 -6.13 20.88 10.84
CA HIS A 495 -5.46 19.96 11.76
C HIS A 495 -3.94 19.87 11.62
N ALA A 496 -3.35 20.28 10.48
CA ALA A 496 -1.90 20.18 10.36
C ALA A 496 -1.21 21.17 11.29
N GLY A 497 -0.03 20.78 11.76
CA GLY A 497 0.89 21.71 12.41
C GLY A 497 1.21 22.88 11.47
N PRO A 498 1.62 24.03 12.02
CA PRO A 498 1.70 25.26 11.24
C PRO A 498 2.80 25.24 10.17
N GLY A 499 3.85 24.42 10.33
CA GLY A 499 4.89 24.26 9.32
C GLY A 499 4.40 23.47 8.10
N LEU A 500 3.74 22.34 8.32
CA LEU A 500 3.16 21.52 7.26
C LEU A 500 2.00 22.26 6.59
N ARG A 501 1.18 22.95 7.37
CA ARG A 501 0.09 23.80 6.87
C ARG A 501 0.60 24.86 5.89
N GLU A 502 1.67 25.60 6.23
CA GLU A 502 2.29 26.59 5.32
C GLU A 502 2.68 25.96 3.97
N VAL A 503 3.24 24.75 3.99
CA VAL A 503 3.64 24.03 2.77
C VAL A 503 2.42 23.58 1.96
N CYS A 504 1.41 23.00 2.62
CA CYS A 504 0.18 22.55 1.97
C CYS A 504 -0.60 23.71 1.35
N GLU A 505 -0.71 24.86 2.05
CA GLU A 505 -1.34 26.09 1.55
C GLU A 505 -0.60 26.66 0.34
N ALA A 506 0.74 26.67 0.37
CA ALA A 506 1.54 27.24 -0.70
C ALA A 506 1.43 26.45 -2.02
N ILE A 507 1.29 25.13 -1.95
CA ILE A 507 1.24 24.24 -3.13
C ILE A 507 -0.20 23.87 -3.51
N GLY A 508 -1.13 23.91 -2.56
CA GLY A 508 -2.53 23.51 -2.76
C GLY A 508 -2.75 22.00 -2.70
N ILE A 509 -2.15 21.32 -1.71
CA ILE A 509 -2.18 19.85 -1.57
C ILE A 509 -2.75 19.42 -0.22
N PRO A 510 -3.35 18.23 -0.11
CA PRO A 510 -3.67 17.61 1.17
C PRO A 510 -2.39 17.30 1.97
N PRO A 511 -2.45 17.25 3.32
CA PRO A 511 -1.32 16.83 4.15
C PRO A 511 -1.10 15.30 4.13
N ILE A 512 -2.04 14.57 3.53
CA ILE A 512 -2.00 13.12 3.29
C ILE A 512 -2.12 12.89 1.78
N LEU A 513 -1.03 12.44 1.16
CA LEU A 513 -0.97 12.21 -0.27
C LEU A 513 -1.30 10.74 -0.56
N HIS A 514 -2.38 10.48 -1.28
CA HIS A 514 -2.71 9.12 -1.72
C HIS A 514 -1.84 8.73 -2.93
N LEU A 515 -0.93 7.78 -2.72
CA LEU A 515 0.04 7.32 -3.72
C LEU A 515 -0.43 6.10 -4.53
N GLY A 516 -1.43 5.36 -4.05
CA GLY A 516 -2.12 4.35 -4.86
C GLY A 516 -2.33 3.02 -4.14
N ALA A 517 -2.23 1.94 -4.91
CA ALA A 517 -2.43 0.58 -4.46
C ALA A 517 -1.25 0.03 -3.65
N CYS A 518 -1.35 -1.25 -3.29
CA CYS A 518 -0.36 -1.97 -2.48
C CYS A 518 1.02 -2.02 -3.18
N VAL A 519 1.04 -2.24 -4.50
CA VAL A 519 2.26 -2.26 -5.33
C VAL A 519 2.86 -0.87 -5.51
N ASP A 520 2.04 0.19 -5.42
CA ASP A 520 2.47 1.59 -5.48
C ASP A 520 3.25 2.06 -4.24
N ASN A 521 3.42 1.22 -3.22
CA ASN A 521 4.48 1.44 -2.23
C ASN A 521 5.87 1.56 -2.90
N SER A 522 6.03 0.96 -4.09
CA SER A 522 7.20 1.20 -4.95
C SER A 522 7.39 2.69 -5.30
N ARG A 523 6.32 3.50 -5.40
CA ARG A 523 6.42 4.95 -5.61
C ARG A 523 7.14 5.62 -4.46
N ILE A 524 6.90 5.21 -3.21
CA ILE A 524 7.63 5.73 -2.04
C ILE A 524 9.14 5.44 -2.18
N LEU A 525 9.53 4.24 -2.63
CA LEU A 525 10.95 3.93 -2.89
C LEU A 525 11.55 4.84 -3.98
N THR A 526 10.81 5.08 -5.07
CA THR A 526 11.28 5.97 -6.15
C THR A 526 11.36 7.43 -5.71
N ILE A 527 10.43 7.90 -4.85
CA ILE A 527 10.44 9.26 -4.29
C ILE A 527 11.63 9.43 -3.36
N LEU A 528 11.86 8.49 -2.44
CA LEU A 528 13.04 8.50 -1.56
C LEU A 528 14.34 8.51 -2.36
N SER A 529 14.39 7.77 -3.47
CA SER A 529 15.55 7.76 -4.36
C SER A 529 15.76 9.09 -5.07
N ALA A 530 14.69 9.70 -5.58
CA ALA A 530 14.75 11.00 -6.22
C ALA A 530 15.12 12.12 -5.23
N MET A 531 14.63 12.05 -3.98
CA MET A 531 15.03 12.96 -2.91
C MET A 531 16.54 12.83 -2.60
N ALA A 532 17.10 11.62 -2.68
CA ALA A 532 18.53 11.39 -2.45
C ALA A 532 19.37 11.90 -3.63
N GLU A 533 18.90 11.68 -4.85
CA GLU A 533 19.56 12.12 -6.08
C GLU A 533 19.57 13.64 -6.23
N GLU A 534 18.46 14.31 -5.87
CA GLU A 534 18.38 15.78 -5.80
C GLU A 534 19.41 16.36 -4.82
N GLY A 535 19.68 15.63 -3.73
CA GLY A 535 20.67 15.98 -2.73
C GLY A 535 20.21 17.10 -1.78
N GLY A 536 21.17 17.57 -0.97
CA GLY A 536 20.93 18.54 0.09
C GLY A 536 20.43 17.93 1.41
N LEU A 537 19.53 16.94 1.36
CA LEU A 537 18.97 16.29 2.55
C LEU A 537 19.77 15.07 3.01
N SER A 538 19.89 14.04 2.16
CA SER A 538 20.63 12.79 2.41
C SER A 538 21.17 12.27 1.08
N ASP A 539 22.26 11.50 1.11
CA ASP A 539 22.86 10.90 -0.09
C ASP A 539 22.52 9.40 -0.28
N GLU A 540 21.73 8.84 0.64
CA GLU A 540 21.11 7.52 0.54
C GLU A 540 19.72 7.54 1.17
N ILE A 541 18.91 6.50 0.93
CA ILE A 541 17.59 6.34 1.57
C ILE A 541 17.77 6.21 3.09
N GLY A 542 18.73 5.38 3.51
CA GLY A 542 19.07 5.18 4.92
C GLY A 542 19.50 6.47 5.62
N GLY A 543 18.77 6.86 6.66
CA GLY A 543 19.04 8.07 7.43
C GLY A 543 18.25 9.31 6.97
N MET A 544 17.40 9.19 5.94
CA MET A 544 16.37 10.21 5.71
C MET A 544 15.37 10.25 6.87
N PRO A 545 14.81 11.43 7.21
CA PRO A 545 13.81 11.58 8.25
C PRO A 545 12.44 11.06 7.79
N GLY A 546 12.30 9.74 7.72
CA GLY A 546 11.05 9.08 7.39
C GLY A 546 10.93 7.67 7.95
N VAL A 547 9.69 7.21 8.09
CA VAL A 547 9.32 5.93 8.71
C VAL A 547 8.07 5.37 8.02
N GLY A 548 8.03 4.05 7.83
CA GLY A 548 6.83 3.36 7.35
C GLY A 548 5.98 2.87 8.53
N ILE A 549 4.66 2.94 8.42
CA ILE A 549 3.75 2.40 9.44
C ILE A 549 2.67 1.56 8.77
N ALA A 550 2.50 0.32 9.23
CA ALA A 550 1.43 -0.61 8.86
C ALA A 550 0.63 -0.99 10.12
N PRO A 551 -0.23 -0.09 10.62
CA PRO A 551 -0.80 -0.22 11.97
C PRO A 551 -1.81 -1.35 12.11
N GLU A 552 -2.53 -1.68 11.03
CA GLU A 552 -3.56 -2.72 11.01
C GLU A 552 -3.23 -3.80 9.97
N TRP A 553 -1.96 -4.18 9.87
CA TRP A 553 -1.53 -5.21 8.93
C TRP A 553 -2.27 -6.54 9.16
N MET A 554 -2.34 -7.34 8.09
CA MET A 554 -2.83 -8.72 8.17
C MET A 554 -2.11 -9.68 7.23
N SER A 555 -1.71 -9.21 6.05
CA SER A 555 -1.30 -10.08 4.94
C SER A 555 0.21 -10.26 4.90
N GLU A 556 0.66 -11.39 4.36
CA GLU A 556 2.07 -11.65 4.09
C GLU A 556 2.69 -10.60 3.15
N LYS A 557 1.88 -9.98 2.29
CA LYS A 557 2.29 -8.85 1.45
C LYS A 557 2.77 -7.66 2.28
N ALA A 558 2.08 -7.34 3.38
CA ALA A 558 2.51 -6.27 4.27
C ALA A 558 3.87 -6.58 4.91
N ILE A 559 4.12 -7.84 5.28
CA ILE A 559 5.43 -8.28 5.80
C ILE A 559 6.53 -8.13 4.74
N ALA A 560 6.29 -8.58 3.50
CA ALA A 560 7.25 -8.37 2.40
C ALA A 560 7.54 -6.87 2.17
N ILE A 561 6.50 -6.03 2.21
CA ILE A 561 6.62 -4.56 2.13
C ILE A 561 7.52 -4.01 3.23
N GLY A 562 7.22 -4.33 4.48
CA GLY A 562 8.02 -3.88 5.62
C GLY A 562 9.48 -4.29 5.49
N CYS A 563 9.73 -5.53 5.07
CA CYS A 563 11.09 -6.05 4.89
C CYS A 563 11.85 -5.33 3.78
N TYR A 564 11.24 -5.01 2.63
CA TYR A 564 11.97 -4.31 1.58
C TYR A 564 12.23 -2.83 1.92
N PHE A 565 11.36 -2.18 2.70
CA PHE A 565 11.62 -0.84 3.22
C PHE A 565 12.74 -0.87 4.25
N ALA A 566 12.72 -1.82 5.18
CA ALA A 566 13.79 -2.02 6.16
C ALA A 566 15.14 -2.28 5.46
N ALA A 567 15.17 -3.16 4.45
CA ALA A 567 16.37 -3.42 3.66
C ALA A 567 16.84 -2.21 2.83
N SER A 568 15.91 -1.33 2.43
CA SER A 568 16.22 -0.10 1.70
C SER A 568 16.67 1.04 2.62
N GLY A 569 16.54 0.89 3.94
CA GLY A 569 16.99 1.85 4.94
C GLY A 569 15.90 2.70 5.59
N VAL A 570 14.65 2.29 5.50
CA VAL A 570 13.52 2.94 6.14
C VAL A 570 13.08 2.10 7.36
N PRO A 571 13.07 2.66 8.58
CA PRO A 571 12.46 1.99 9.73
C PRO A 571 10.95 1.78 9.49
N VAL A 572 10.42 0.62 9.90
CA VAL A 572 9.01 0.27 9.71
C VAL A 572 8.39 -0.21 11.02
N ILE A 573 7.20 0.29 11.31
CA ILE A 573 6.43 -0.01 12.51
C ILE A 573 5.14 -0.73 12.11
N PHE A 574 4.93 -1.92 12.63
CA PHE A 574 3.72 -2.71 12.47
C PHE A 574 2.91 -2.65 13.75
N GLY A 575 1.58 -2.68 13.64
CA GLY A 575 0.73 -2.91 14.80
C GLY A 575 0.46 -4.36 15.11
N GLY A 576 -0.34 -4.57 16.15
CA GLY A 576 -0.67 -5.91 16.65
C GLY A 576 0.54 -6.66 17.22
N GLU A 577 0.38 -7.96 17.36
CA GLU A 577 1.41 -8.84 17.92
C GLU A 577 2.48 -9.21 16.88
N SER A 578 3.70 -9.45 17.37
CA SER A 578 4.82 -9.87 16.54
C SER A 578 4.70 -11.35 16.13
N PRO A 579 4.76 -11.69 14.82
CA PRO A 579 4.77 -13.08 14.35
C PRO A 579 6.05 -13.84 14.71
N VAL A 580 7.04 -13.15 15.28
CA VAL A 580 8.30 -13.72 15.81
C VAL A 580 8.46 -13.45 17.30
N GLY A 581 7.40 -12.99 17.98
CA GLY A 581 7.44 -12.55 19.37
C GLY A 581 7.83 -13.62 20.39
N SER A 582 7.97 -14.89 19.97
CA SER A 582 8.55 -15.94 20.81
C SER A 582 10.07 -15.99 20.83
N SER A 583 10.77 -15.24 19.97
CA SER A 583 12.25 -15.22 19.93
C SER A 583 12.79 -13.81 20.10
N GLU A 584 13.52 -13.60 21.20
CA GLU A 584 14.27 -12.38 21.47
C GLU A 584 15.42 -12.21 20.47
N GLU A 585 16.09 -13.30 20.06
CA GLU A 585 17.17 -13.26 19.08
C GLU A 585 16.68 -12.70 17.74
N VAL A 586 15.58 -13.25 17.20
CA VAL A 586 15.01 -12.80 15.93
C VAL A 586 14.50 -11.36 16.04
N THR A 587 13.85 -11.01 17.15
CA THR A 587 13.40 -9.64 17.41
C THR A 587 14.57 -8.66 17.43
N ARG A 588 15.67 -9.00 18.09
CA ARG A 588 16.90 -8.19 18.14
C ARG A 588 17.55 -8.05 16.76
N ILE A 589 17.57 -9.12 15.96
CA ILE A 589 18.08 -9.04 14.58
C ILE A 589 17.27 -8.03 13.76
N MET A 590 15.94 -8.10 13.83
CA MET A 590 15.05 -7.24 13.04
C MET A 590 15.05 -5.77 13.46
N THR A 591 15.26 -5.50 14.75
CA THR A 591 15.15 -4.15 15.32
C THR A 591 16.50 -3.45 15.44
N GLU A 592 17.54 -4.14 15.90
CA GLU A 592 18.85 -3.55 16.17
C GLU A 592 19.85 -3.86 15.05
N VAL A 593 20.02 -5.15 14.70
CA VAL A 593 21.03 -5.56 13.73
C VAL A 593 20.71 -5.01 12.34
N TRP A 594 19.43 -5.06 11.91
CA TRP A 594 19.02 -4.43 10.67
C TRP A 594 19.24 -2.92 10.70
N TYR A 595 18.99 -2.25 11.83
CA TYR A 595 19.22 -0.80 11.94
C TYR A 595 20.69 -0.44 11.77
N GLU A 596 21.60 -1.21 12.37
CA GLU A 596 23.04 -1.03 12.19
C GLU A 596 23.46 -1.25 10.73
N ARG A 597 22.95 -2.30 10.10
CA ARG A 597 23.34 -2.73 8.74
C ARG A 597 22.74 -1.88 7.65
N PHE A 598 21.48 -1.48 7.80
CA PHE A 598 20.62 -0.89 6.76
C PHE A 598 20.13 0.52 7.08
N LYS A 599 20.16 0.95 8.35
CA LYS A 599 19.41 2.11 8.87
C LYS A 599 17.88 1.93 8.82
N GLY A 600 17.41 0.77 8.37
CA GLY A 600 16.03 0.34 8.51
C GLY A 600 15.89 -0.73 9.58
N ALA A 601 14.68 -0.85 10.12
CA ALA A 601 14.34 -1.75 11.22
C ALA A 601 12.89 -2.20 11.04
N MET A 602 12.48 -3.27 11.71
CA MET A 602 11.09 -3.70 11.72
C MET A 602 10.63 -3.94 13.16
N HIS A 603 9.66 -3.13 13.60
CA HIS A 603 9.06 -3.20 14.93
C HIS A 603 7.62 -3.68 14.85
N PHE A 604 7.17 -4.38 15.88
CA PHE A 604 5.76 -4.66 16.13
C PHE A 604 5.39 -4.04 17.48
N GLU A 605 4.51 -3.04 17.46
CA GLU A 605 4.08 -2.29 18.62
C GLU A 605 2.55 -2.20 18.61
N PRO A 606 1.82 -2.88 19.49
CA PRO A 606 0.35 -2.86 19.48
C PRO A 606 -0.26 -1.55 19.96
N ASP A 607 0.47 -0.72 20.71
CA ASP A 607 -0.03 0.54 21.28
C ASP A 607 0.11 1.72 20.29
N PRO A 608 -1.00 2.32 19.82
CA PRO A 608 -0.96 3.44 18.87
C PRO A 608 -0.15 4.65 19.36
N GLU A 609 -0.18 4.96 20.65
CA GLU A 609 0.56 6.10 21.20
C GLU A 609 2.07 5.85 21.17
N LYS A 610 2.49 4.61 21.43
CA LYS A 610 3.89 4.21 21.32
C LYS A 610 4.35 4.12 19.87
N MET A 611 3.49 3.68 18.94
CA MET A 611 3.79 3.77 17.50
C MET A 611 4.11 5.21 17.10
N LEU A 612 3.27 6.16 17.51
CA LEU A 612 3.48 7.58 17.25
C LEU A 612 4.80 8.06 17.85
N ALA A 613 5.05 7.75 19.13
CA ALA A 613 6.29 8.13 19.80
C ALA A 613 7.54 7.57 19.08
N LEU A 614 7.49 6.29 18.69
CA LEU A 614 8.58 5.62 17.97
C LEU A 614 8.79 6.21 16.57
N ALA A 615 7.71 6.53 15.85
CA ALA A 615 7.78 7.17 14.54
C ALA A 615 8.47 8.54 14.63
N LEU A 616 8.07 9.37 15.60
CA LEU A 616 8.65 10.69 15.83
C LEU A 616 10.12 10.59 16.29
N ASP A 617 10.46 9.62 17.12
CA ASP A 617 11.84 9.35 17.56
C ASP A 617 12.75 8.97 16.39
N TYR A 618 12.30 8.08 15.49
CA TYR A 618 13.05 7.73 14.28
C TYR A 618 13.31 8.94 13.38
N ILE A 619 12.28 9.76 13.17
CA ILE A 619 12.39 11.00 12.38
C ILE A 619 13.41 11.94 13.03
N ASP A 620 13.29 12.20 14.33
CA ASP A 620 14.17 13.16 15.01
C ASP A 620 15.62 12.68 15.08
N LYS A 621 15.87 11.40 15.34
CA LYS A 621 17.22 10.80 15.30
C LYS A 621 17.85 10.92 13.92
N ALA A 622 17.07 10.72 12.86
CA ALA A 622 17.54 10.91 11.49
C ALA A 622 17.89 12.38 11.22
N ARG A 623 17.05 13.33 11.67
CA ARG A 623 17.33 14.77 11.56
C ARG A 623 18.63 15.15 12.30
N GLU A 624 18.84 14.61 13.50
CA GLU A 624 20.05 14.84 14.29
C GLU A 624 21.30 14.27 13.61
N ALA A 625 21.22 13.03 13.11
CA ALA A 625 22.32 12.38 12.39
C ALA A 625 22.72 13.16 11.11
N LEU A 626 21.74 13.74 10.42
CA LEU A 626 21.94 14.62 9.27
C LEU A 626 22.34 16.05 9.65
N LYS A 627 22.44 16.37 10.95
CA LYS A 627 22.76 17.70 11.49
C LYS A 627 21.83 18.80 10.98
N LEU A 628 20.56 18.44 10.77
CA LEU A 628 19.52 19.39 10.39
C LEU A 628 19.19 20.32 11.57
N LYS A 629 18.53 21.44 11.28
CA LYS A 629 18.00 22.30 12.34
C LYS A 629 17.05 21.49 13.20
N LYS A 630 17.22 21.61 14.52
CA LYS A 630 16.32 21.01 15.51
C LYS A 630 14.89 21.45 15.19
N TYR A 631 14.00 20.47 15.08
CA TYR A 631 12.59 20.72 14.93
C TYR A 631 12.04 21.29 16.23
N GLU A 632 11.26 22.35 16.13
CA GLU A 632 10.62 23.04 17.26
C GLU A 632 9.13 23.18 16.92
N PRO A 633 8.23 22.50 17.65
CA PRO A 633 6.80 22.61 17.42
C PRO A 633 6.33 24.06 17.44
N GLY A 634 5.52 24.47 16.46
CA GLY A 634 4.95 25.83 16.40
C GLY A 634 5.92 26.94 15.99
N LYS A 635 7.15 26.61 15.59
CA LYS A 635 8.15 27.61 15.16
C LYS A 635 7.71 28.42 13.94
N PHE A 636 7.13 27.72 12.96
CA PHE A 636 6.53 28.31 11.77
C PHE A 636 5.07 28.63 12.12
N GLY A 637 4.51 29.75 11.67
CA GLY A 637 3.14 30.17 12.04
C GLY A 637 3.00 31.21 13.15
N ALA A 638 4.09 31.68 13.78
CA ALA A 638 4.05 32.96 14.47
C ALA A 638 3.71 34.04 13.43
N GLU A 639 2.62 34.79 13.63
CA GLU A 639 2.22 35.90 12.76
C GLU A 639 3.48 36.69 12.40
N ARG A 640 3.80 36.77 11.11
CA ARG A 640 4.61 37.86 10.61
C ARG A 640 3.78 39.11 10.86
N VAL A 641 3.92 39.70 12.04
CA VAL A 641 3.54 41.09 12.26
C VAL A 641 4.31 41.85 11.19
N LEU A 642 3.60 42.24 10.12
CA LEU A 642 4.11 43.15 9.12
C LEU A 642 4.30 44.48 9.86
N MET A 643 5.45 44.60 10.51
CA MET A 643 5.87 45.84 11.13
C MET A 643 5.94 46.87 10.01
N ASP A 644 5.11 47.90 10.13
CA ASP A 644 5.22 49.04 9.25
C ASP A 644 6.62 49.68 9.39
N MET A 645 6.95 50.56 8.45
CA MET A 645 8.26 51.23 8.46
C MET A 645 8.50 52.06 9.72
N ALA A 646 7.44 52.42 10.47
CA ALA A 646 7.57 53.16 11.73
C ALA A 646 7.99 52.22 12.87
N ALA A 647 7.35 51.06 13.01
CA ALA A 647 7.67 50.02 13.98
C ALA A 647 9.10 49.45 13.76
N ARG A 648 9.53 49.30 12.50
CA ARG A 648 10.93 48.94 12.18
C ARG A 648 11.94 50.00 12.63
N ARG A 649 11.64 51.28 12.44
CA ARG A 649 12.51 52.39 12.86
C ARG A 649 12.57 52.54 14.38
N GLU A 650 11.52 52.19 15.11
CA GLU A 650 11.55 52.17 16.58
C GLU A 650 12.43 51.04 17.13
N LEU A 651 12.38 49.85 16.53
CA LEU A 651 13.27 48.73 16.88
C LEU A 651 14.74 49.05 16.58
N GLU A 652 15.05 49.69 15.45
CA GLU A 652 16.41 50.15 15.14
C GLU A 652 16.90 51.25 16.09
N ARG A 653 16.01 52.12 16.60
CA ARG A 653 16.33 53.10 17.64
C ARG A 653 16.53 52.46 19.03
N ALA A 654 15.84 51.37 19.31
CA ALA A 654 15.97 50.62 20.56
C ALA A 654 17.23 49.75 20.60
N ALA A 655 17.79 49.38 19.44
CA ALA A 655 19.07 48.72 19.34
C ALA A 655 20.22 49.70 19.65
N LYS A 656 20.67 49.73 20.91
CA LYS A 656 21.87 50.48 21.28
C LYS A 656 23.10 49.87 20.60
N PRO A 657 23.97 50.68 19.95
CA PRO A 657 25.25 50.20 19.46
C PRO A 657 26.06 49.63 20.63
N HIS A 658 26.68 48.48 20.39
CA HIS A 658 27.66 47.88 21.29
C HIS A 658 28.73 48.94 21.61
N ILE A 659 28.73 49.48 22.82
CA ILE A 659 29.86 50.28 23.30
C ILE A 659 30.94 49.26 23.64
N GLY A 660 31.93 49.14 22.75
CA GLY A 660 33.16 48.42 23.07
C GLY A 660 33.90 49.17 24.16
N LEU A 661 34.04 48.52 25.31
CA LEU A 661 35.13 48.68 26.27
C LEU A 661 35.50 47.29 26.78
#